data_AF-A0ABD3N4G7-F1
#
_entry.id   AF-A0ABD3N4G7-F1
#
_cell.length_a   1.000
_cell.length_b   1.000
_cell.length_c   1.000
_cell.angle_alpha   90.00
_cell.angle_beta   90.00
_cell.angle_gamma   90.00
#
_symmetry.space_group_name_H-M   'P 1'
#
loop_
_entity.id
_entity.type
_entity.pdbx_description
1 polymer ?
#
loop_
_entity_poly.entity_id
_entity_poly.type
_entity_poly.pdbx_seq_one_letter_code
_entity_poly.pdbx_strand_id
1 'polypeptide(L)'
;MDFSTIDRALLSLTRRHPPLPTDVLDLSKSLSALVSSSDAYVTNNDYISGIIALLSEGDRWEPLAVGLSLAVHCIESHASNLGDEDRGVYADGPRIPMTSSEGAASVQSITTGSPIFMLLDSLPSTIHENIEHNEPRVRSLIARTVGAYALITTGLATRYGNQADMKEKVEELQVKRREVHDAILKSLKFHFEMKVREAEIAGKDVDENGEKVSKASDGALDDTTGWRALETNLHALAGYIDGNSVSSNKGTLSYVSEQTHLFTEGHWFLEGLQYCSITHVNRHVRAASSAVLGTLVTTCMKCREYDMLLDSPFRSVIKESLNANLADNWSQVRMSGSVLCRKFVEALLTIHKEKNEEEDEEVTEFEAAVGDLVTMLLPRMCLNRFYLAQGVKLYSQDTWKIVFGGSVEQAKMSEDDEGLHSSENTRGGGGMGAVARNAAPLCRYYSKMCDADNHAVREAACQGVAELAQKLGSHPDYAEYLSPYVTMLLQALLMCFHDESWPVRDEACLACGTFCLAFAEECVPELPTLFERWTEQLTDQIWSVREDAAVALGDAITAYGPDMLEKVMTLIRKKLPAAKDQAPMSREEYKRLQNDAQAHTGNQLYSCGSLAPKLRKGGAGRIGCSSCAIDRPKAPWEATDGCIYLIRELCIRFADKNDTERDDIVLGDNILLPIMTELAEVCRLSHYPQSDDLRTTLWRQLPPIAQALGKRRFKSMYLELFVELLSKNIDDRFNSASQLSVHAAGQCSEELANLVGHGILRGRLAEVGGAEAFDRVMEERKREHMAQQAAGGFVGAAQFSPFDPPMATGLVR
;
A
#
# COMPACT_ATOMS: atom_id res chain seq x y z
N MET A 1 19.63 7.72 -19.85
CA MET A 1 18.97 8.86 -20.51
C MET A 1 18.05 9.47 -19.47
N ASP A 2 18.08 10.79 -19.33
CA ASP A 2 17.16 11.54 -18.47
C ASP A 2 16.17 12.28 -19.36
N PHE A 3 14.88 11.99 -19.19
CA PHE A 3 13.78 12.59 -19.96
C PHE A 3 12.92 13.51 -19.09
N SER A 4 13.41 13.93 -17.91
CA SER A 4 12.60 14.73 -16.99
C SER A 4 12.31 16.13 -17.52
N THR A 5 13.19 16.69 -18.36
CA THR A 5 12.98 17.97 -19.06
C THR A 5 13.58 17.91 -20.46
N ILE A 6 13.17 18.81 -21.35
CA ILE A 6 13.72 18.92 -22.72
C ILE A 6 15.24 19.10 -22.70
N ASP A 7 15.73 20.02 -21.86
CA ASP A 7 17.17 20.29 -21.77
C ASP A 7 17.93 19.05 -21.30
N ARG A 8 17.40 18.30 -20.33
CA ARG A 8 18.05 17.08 -19.87
C ARG A 8 17.99 15.95 -20.89
N ALA A 9 16.93 15.87 -21.69
CA ALA A 9 16.82 14.92 -22.80
C ALA A 9 17.88 15.20 -23.88
N LEU A 10 18.01 16.47 -24.30
CA LEU A 10 19.04 16.90 -25.26
C LEU A 10 20.45 16.71 -24.71
N LEU A 11 20.71 17.17 -23.48
CA LEU A 11 22.00 16.98 -22.80
C LEU A 11 22.36 15.49 -22.65
N SER A 12 21.37 14.60 -22.55
CA SER A 12 21.62 13.17 -22.42
C SER A 12 22.27 12.55 -23.66
N LEU A 13 22.14 13.15 -24.84
CA LEU A 13 22.82 12.69 -26.07
C LEU A 13 24.33 12.96 -26.00
N THR A 14 24.72 14.14 -25.52
CA THR A 14 26.13 14.57 -25.44
C THR A 14 26.98 13.76 -24.44
N ARG A 15 26.32 13.07 -23.50
CA ARG A 15 26.96 12.29 -22.43
C ARG A 15 27.09 10.79 -22.75
N ARG A 16 26.82 10.36 -23.99
CA ARG A 16 26.82 8.93 -24.36
C ARG A 16 28.23 8.40 -24.64
N HIS A 17 28.46 7.15 -24.22
CA HIS A 17 29.66 6.37 -24.55
C HIS A 17 29.24 5.02 -25.15
N PRO A 18 29.77 4.62 -26.34
CA PRO A 18 30.60 5.45 -27.23
C PRO A 18 29.87 6.72 -27.69
N PRO A 19 30.61 7.78 -28.08
CA PRO A 19 29.99 9.03 -28.53
C PRO A 19 29.07 8.79 -29.72
N LEU A 20 28.00 9.59 -29.81
CA LEU A 20 27.10 9.61 -30.95
C LEU A 20 27.78 10.30 -32.17
N PRO A 21 27.28 10.06 -33.39
CA PRO A 21 27.70 10.79 -34.58
C PRO A 21 27.72 12.33 -34.38
N THR A 22 28.70 13.01 -34.98
CA THR A 22 28.94 14.45 -34.76
C THR A 22 27.77 15.32 -35.18
N ASP A 23 27.09 14.95 -36.27
CA ASP A 23 25.85 15.55 -36.76
C ASP A 23 24.72 15.46 -35.73
N VAL A 24 24.53 14.32 -35.06
CA VAL A 24 23.55 14.19 -33.96
C VAL A 24 23.91 15.10 -32.78
N LEU A 25 25.20 15.18 -32.44
CA LEU A 25 25.67 16.02 -31.34
C LEU A 25 25.50 17.51 -31.65
N ASP A 26 25.76 17.92 -32.88
CA ASP A 26 25.60 19.31 -33.32
C ASP A 26 24.12 19.68 -33.46
N LEU A 27 23.29 18.75 -33.94
CA LEU A 27 21.84 18.90 -33.96
C LEU A 27 21.28 19.10 -32.55
N SER A 28 21.74 18.29 -31.57
CA SER A 28 21.34 18.43 -30.18
C SER A 28 21.70 19.80 -29.60
N LYS A 29 22.90 20.33 -29.88
CA LYS A 29 23.31 21.68 -29.43
C LYS A 29 22.46 22.77 -30.07
N SER A 30 22.17 22.66 -31.36
CA SER A 30 21.32 23.60 -32.09
C SER A 30 19.91 23.64 -31.52
N LEU A 31 19.31 22.48 -31.24
CA LEU A 31 18.00 22.38 -30.60
C LEU A 31 18.00 22.97 -29.18
N SER A 32 19.04 22.72 -28.36
CA SER A 32 19.16 23.33 -27.03
C SER A 32 19.28 24.85 -27.08
N ALA A 33 20.01 25.38 -28.07
CA ALA A 33 20.12 26.82 -28.28
C ALA A 33 18.76 27.45 -28.64
N LEU A 34 17.97 26.78 -29.49
CA LEU A 34 16.63 27.24 -29.85
C LEU A 34 15.69 27.28 -28.64
N VAL A 35 15.65 26.22 -27.82
CA VAL A 35 14.85 26.15 -26.59
C VAL A 35 15.23 27.27 -25.62
N SER A 36 16.52 27.59 -25.49
CA SER A 36 17.01 28.66 -24.61
C SER A 36 16.75 30.08 -25.14
N SER A 37 16.45 30.22 -26.43
CA SER A 37 16.42 31.52 -27.12
C SER A 37 15.04 32.17 -27.24
N SER A 38 13.96 31.40 -27.10
CA SER A 38 12.59 31.88 -27.33
C SER A 38 11.56 31.04 -26.59
N ASP A 39 10.60 31.68 -25.94
CA ASP A 39 9.45 31.00 -25.31
C ASP A 39 8.44 30.42 -26.32
N ALA A 40 8.60 30.71 -27.63
CA ALA A 40 7.76 30.21 -28.71
C ALA A 40 8.47 29.18 -29.61
N TYR A 41 9.56 28.58 -29.13
CA TYR A 41 10.40 27.64 -29.90
C TYR A 41 9.62 26.47 -30.52
N VAL A 42 8.50 26.06 -29.92
CA VAL A 42 7.62 24.99 -30.45
C VAL A 42 6.99 25.35 -31.80
N THR A 43 6.94 26.63 -32.17
CA THR A 43 6.45 27.11 -33.49
C THR A 43 7.57 27.32 -34.51
N ASN A 44 8.82 27.08 -34.13
CA ASN A 44 9.99 27.31 -34.98
C ASN A 44 10.20 26.15 -35.97
N ASN A 45 10.33 26.48 -37.27
CA ASN A 45 10.60 25.53 -38.35
C ASN A 45 11.87 24.69 -38.14
N ASP A 46 12.95 25.31 -37.67
CA ASP A 46 14.25 24.65 -37.46
C ASP A 46 14.16 23.69 -36.27
N TYR A 47 13.38 24.05 -35.25
CA TYR A 47 13.13 23.17 -34.10
C TYR A 47 12.39 21.91 -34.53
N ILE A 48 11.30 22.06 -35.31
CA ILE A 48 10.52 20.91 -35.80
C ILE A 48 11.32 20.06 -36.78
N SER A 49 12.05 20.70 -37.70
CA SER A 49 12.93 19.99 -38.63
C SER A 49 14.00 19.20 -37.89
N GLY A 50 14.55 19.75 -36.81
CA GLY A 50 15.51 19.04 -35.98
C GLY A 50 14.92 17.88 -35.18
N ILE A 51 13.66 17.96 -34.74
CA ILE A 51 12.94 16.81 -34.18
C ILE A 51 12.82 15.70 -35.24
N ILE A 52 12.37 16.03 -36.44
CA ILE A 52 12.20 15.06 -37.54
C ILE A 52 13.54 14.41 -37.91
N ALA A 53 14.64 15.18 -37.91
CA ALA A 53 15.97 14.64 -38.14
C ALA A 53 16.37 13.63 -37.05
N LEU A 54 16.12 13.93 -35.77
CA LEU A 54 16.36 12.97 -34.68
C LEU A 54 15.50 11.69 -34.79
N LEU A 55 14.26 11.80 -35.27
CA LEU A 55 13.36 10.65 -35.48
C LEU A 55 13.81 9.75 -36.65
N SER A 56 14.53 10.31 -37.61
CA SER A 56 14.97 9.61 -38.83
C SER A 56 16.32 8.89 -38.64
N GLU A 57 16.95 9.05 -37.48
CA GLU A 57 18.30 8.54 -37.22
C GLU A 57 18.27 7.05 -36.83
N GLY A 58 18.73 6.18 -37.72
CA GLY A 58 18.50 4.73 -37.64
C GLY A 58 19.57 3.90 -36.93
N ASP A 59 20.78 4.44 -36.71
CA ASP A 59 21.92 3.63 -36.25
C ASP A 59 21.88 3.33 -34.75
N ARG A 60 21.19 4.17 -33.97
CA ARG A 60 21.15 4.10 -32.50
C ARG A 60 19.78 4.53 -31.99
N TRP A 61 19.37 3.95 -30.87
CA TRP A 61 18.06 4.21 -30.29
C TRP A 61 17.98 5.54 -29.52
N GLU A 62 19.11 6.09 -29.06
CA GLU A 62 19.12 7.29 -28.22
C GLU A 62 18.61 8.56 -28.92
N PRO A 63 19.02 8.87 -30.17
CA PRO A 63 18.48 10.01 -30.92
C PRO A 63 16.97 9.88 -31.14
N LEU A 64 16.50 8.71 -31.56
CA LEU A 64 15.08 8.40 -31.70
C LEU A 64 14.31 8.67 -30.40
N ALA A 65 14.80 8.18 -29.25
CA ALA A 65 14.15 8.41 -27.97
C ALA A 65 14.06 9.89 -27.60
N VAL A 66 15.10 10.68 -27.87
CA VAL A 66 15.05 12.13 -27.63
C VAL A 66 14.12 12.82 -28.61
N GLY A 67 14.15 12.45 -29.90
CA GLY A 67 13.20 12.94 -30.91
C GLY A 67 11.75 12.70 -30.50
N LEU A 68 11.41 11.50 -30.03
CA LEU A 68 10.07 11.16 -29.55
C LEU A 68 9.68 11.99 -28.32
N SER A 69 10.59 12.15 -27.35
CA SER A 69 10.35 12.97 -26.15
C SER A 69 10.07 14.44 -26.50
N LEU A 70 10.82 15.00 -27.45
CA LEU A 70 10.63 16.38 -27.92
C LEU A 70 9.34 16.51 -28.73
N ALA A 71 9.02 15.53 -29.57
CA ALA A 71 7.78 15.49 -30.35
C ALA A 71 6.56 15.50 -29.41
N VAL A 72 6.55 14.66 -28.37
CA VAL A 72 5.48 14.64 -27.35
C VAL A 72 5.29 16.02 -26.72
N HIS A 73 6.37 16.65 -26.23
CA HIS A 73 6.29 17.98 -25.62
C HIS A 73 5.79 19.06 -26.59
N CYS A 74 6.27 19.01 -27.83
CA CYS A 74 5.84 19.94 -28.88
C CYS A 74 4.34 19.78 -29.18
N ILE A 75 3.86 18.56 -29.32
CA ILE A 75 2.45 18.26 -29.59
C ILE A 75 1.57 18.66 -28.41
N GLU A 76 1.92 18.29 -27.18
CA GLU A 76 1.15 18.61 -25.98
C GLU A 76 1.01 20.14 -25.80
N SER A 77 2.07 20.90 -26.10
CA SER A 77 2.03 22.37 -26.08
C SER A 77 1.02 22.94 -27.08
N HIS A 78 0.92 22.37 -28.29
CA HIS A 78 -0.10 22.75 -29.28
C HIS A 78 -1.51 22.28 -28.89
N ALA A 79 -1.64 21.07 -28.34
CA ALA A 79 -2.92 20.50 -27.92
C ALA A 79 -3.55 21.25 -26.73
N SER A 80 -2.74 21.76 -25.80
CA SER A 80 -3.19 22.56 -24.65
C SER A 80 -4.04 23.78 -25.07
N ASN A 81 -3.77 24.35 -26.25
CA ASN A 81 -4.49 25.51 -26.79
C ASN A 81 -5.79 25.13 -27.53
N LEU A 82 -6.08 23.84 -27.67
CA LEU A 82 -7.29 23.31 -28.30
C LEU A 82 -8.44 23.04 -27.32
N GLY A 83 -8.22 23.20 -26.00
CA GLY A 83 -9.29 23.39 -25.01
C GLY A 83 -9.70 22.18 -24.17
N ASP A 84 -8.77 21.31 -23.77
CA ASP A 84 -9.06 20.20 -22.85
C ASP A 84 -8.17 20.30 -21.59
N GLU A 85 -8.74 20.82 -20.49
CA GLU A 85 -8.04 21.04 -19.22
C GLU A 85 -8.10 19.84 -18.26
N ASP A 86 -8.90 18.80 -18.55
CA ASP A 86 -9.12 17.68 -17.63
C ASP A 86 -8.32 16.42 -18.04
N ARG A 87 -7.03 16.40 -17.68
CA ARG A 87 -6.12 15.28 -18.01
C ARG A 87 -6.13 14.20 -16.94
N GLY A 88 -6.27 12.95 -17.36
CA GLY A 88 -6.03 11.79 -16.50
C GLY A 88 -4.54 11.55 -16.22
N VAL A 89 -4.13 11.71 -14.97
CA VAL A 89 -2.75 11.63 -14.43
C VAL A 89 -2.06 10.25 -14.56
N TYR A 90 -2.62 9.27 -15.27
CA TYR A 90 -2.26 7.85 -15.06
C TYR A 90 -1.37 7.18 -16.11
N ALA A 91 -0.73 7.92 -17.01
CA ALA A 91 0.25 7.32 -17.94
C ALA A 91 1.58 6.92 -17.27
N ASP A 92 1.94 7.50 -16.12
CA ASP A 92 3.27 7.33 -15.48
C ASP A 92 3.35 6.25 -14.39
N GLY A 93 2.30 5.42 -14.24
CA GLY A 93 2.20 4.47 -13.13
C GLY A 93 2.13 5.16 -11.77
N PRO A 94 2.24 4.42 -10.64
CA PRO A 94 2.16 5.00 -9.29
C PRO A 94 3.46 5.71 -8.88
N ARG A 95 4.04 6.52 -9.77
CA ARG A 95 5.03 7.51 -9.39
C ARG A 95 4.29 8.82 -9.15
N ILE A 96 4.73 9.51 -8.11
CA ILE A 96 4.26 10.84 -7.68
C ILE A 96 3.87 11.66 -8.92
N PRO A 97 2.67 12.26 -8.98
CA PRO A 97 2.28 13.11 -10.08
C PRO A 97 3.42 14.08 -10.36
N MET A 98 4.01 14.02 -11.56
CA MET A 98 4.90 15.11 -11.95
C MET A 98 4.01 16.34 -11.99
N THR A 99 4.19 17.24 -11.02
CA THR A 99 3.68 18.60 -11.08
C THR A 99 4.46 19.31 -12.18
N SER A 100 4.22 18.97 -13.44
CA SER A 100 4.79 19.67 -14.59
C SER A 100 3.87 20.83 -14.93
N SER A 101 3.83 21.83 -14.04
CA SER A 101 3.54 23.20 -14.43
C SER A 101 4.86 23.88 -14.84
N GLU A 102 5.55 23.31 -15.84
CA GLU A 102 6.61 24.06 -16.52
C GLU A 102 5.93 24.95 -17.58
N GLY A 103 6.40 26.19 -17.68
CA GLY A 103 5.72 27.28 -18.40
C GLY A 103 5.26 26.88 -19.79
N ALA A 104 3.94 26.91 -20.01
CA ALA A 104 3.36 26.64 -21.30
C ALA A 104 3.93 27.63 -22.32
N ALA A 105 4.62 27.09 -23.34
CA ALA A 105 5.06 27.88 -24.48
C ALA A 105 3.83 28.57 -25.11
N SER A 106 3.96 29.87 -25.44
CA SER A 106 2.88 30.63 -26.07
C SER A 106 2.70 30.17 -27.52
N VAL A 107 1.57 29.51 -27.82
CA VAL A 107 1.25 29.01 -29.17
C VAL A 107 0.20 29.91 -29.82
N GLN A 108 0.46 30.35 -31.06
CA GLN A 108 -0.49 31.10 -31.88
C GLN A 108 -1.55 30.16 -32.52
N SER A 109 -2.58 30.71 -33.16
CA SER A 109 -3.57 29.92 -33.90
C SER A 109 -2.91 29.03 -34.96
N ILE A 110 -3.24 27.74 -34.99
CA ILE A 110 -2.79 26.79 -36.01
C ILE A 110 -3.45 27.14 -37.35
N THR A 111 -2.66 27.16 -38.43
CA THR A 111 -3.08 27.43 -39.82
C THR A 111 -2.48 26.37 -40.74
N THR A 112 -2.97 26.24 -41.99
CA THR A 112 -2.46 25.29 -43.00
C THR A 112 -0.93 25.28 -43.16
N GLY A 113 -0.28 26.44 -43.00
CA GLY A 113 1.17 26.59 -43.12
C GLY A 113 1.94 26.37 -41.81
N SER A 114 1.28 25.96 -40.73
CA SER A 114 1.93 25.77 -39.44
C SER A 114 2.96 24.62 -39.50
N PRO A 115 4.19 24.84 -39.01
CA PRO A 115 5.27 23.84 -39.10
C PRO A 115 4.93 22.50 -38.44
N ILE A 116 4.03 22.51 -37.45
CA ILE A 116 3.54 21.32 -36.74
C ILE A 116 2.99 20.23 -37.67
N PHE A 117 2.40 20.61 -38.81
CA PHE A 117 1.89 19.62 -39.78
C PHE A 117 3.01 18.76 -40.37
N MET A 118 4.24 19.29 -40.50
CA MET A 118 5.39 18.49 -40.94
C MET A 118 5.72 17.37 -39.95
N LEU A 119 5.62 17.66 -38.65
CA LEU A 119 5.83 16.68 -37.60
C LEU A 119 4.68 15.67 -37.57
N LEU A 120 3.43 16.12 -37.68
CA LEU A 120 2.27 15.23 -37.69
C LEU A 120 2.23 14.29 -38.90
N ASP A 121 2.83 14.71 -40.02
CA ASP A 121 2.94 13.88 -41.21
C ASP A 121 4.03 12.80 -41.10
N SER A 122 5.10 13.03 -40.31
CA SER A 122 6.21 12.08 -40.18
C SER A 122 6.00 11.02 -39.09
N LEU A 123 5.29 11.38 -38.01
CA LEU A 123 5.11 10.51 -36.84
C LEU A 123 4.44 9.15 -37.11
N PRO A 124 3.40 9.02 -37.96
CA PRO A 124 2.76 7.73 -38.21
C PRO A 124 3.74 6.65 -38.70
N SER A 125 4.64 7.00 -39.62
CA SER A 125 5.68 6.08 -40.12
C SER A 125 6.65 5.71 -39.01
N THR A 126 7.13 6.68 -38.23
CA THR A 126 8.02 6.44 -37.09
C THR A 126 7.36 5.53 -36.05
N ILE A 127 6.08 5.73 -35.76
CA ILE A 127 5.31 4.88 -34.83
C ILE A 127 5.23 3.45 -35.38
N HIS A 128 4.82 3.29 -36.64
CA HIS A 128 4.66 1.98 -37.25
C HIS A 128 5.96 1.16 -37.25
N GLU A 129 7.10 1.80 -37.54
CA GLU A 129 8.41 1.14 -37.56
C GLU A 129 8.93 0.75 -36.16
N ASN A 130 8.50 1.46 -35.11
CA ASN A 130 9.09 1.36 -33.77
C ASN A 130 8.12 0.86 -32.68
N ILE A 131 6.88 0.50 -33.04
CA ILE A 131 5.88 -0.02 -32.09
C ILE A 131 6.33 -1.32 -31.40
N GLU A 132 7.15 -2.14 -32.07
CA GLU A 132 7.78 -3.35 -31.52
C GLU A 132 9.29 -3.20 -31.28
N HIS A 133 9.80 -1.96 -31.17
CA HIS A 133 11.23 -1.69 -31.04
C HIS A 133 11.87 -2.44 -29.84
N ASN A 134 13.12 -2.91 -29.96
CA ASN A 134 13.74 -3.75 -28.92
C ASN A 134 14.02 -3.04 -27.59
N GLU A 135 14.36 -1.75 -27.62
CA GLU A 135 14.59 -0.95 -26.40
C GLU A 135 13.26 -0.53 -25.73
N PRO A 136 13.00 -0.93 -24.46
CA PRO A 136 11.77 -0.59 -23.75
C PRO A 136 11.51 0.92 -23.62
N ARG A 137 12.56 1.73 -23.41
CA ARG A 137 12.42 3.19 -23.32
C ARG A 137 11.84 3.81 -24.59
N VAL A 138 12.25 3.31 -25.76
CA VAL A 138 11.70 3.75 -27.04
C VAL A 138 10.22 3.38 -27.12
N ARG A 139 9.86 2.13 -26.78
CA ARG A 139 8.46 1.68 -26.81
C ARG A 139 7.57 2.48 -25.85
N SER A 140 8.04 2.81 -24.64
CA SER A 140 7.31 3.68 -23.71
C SER A 140 7.10 5.09 -24.28
N LEU A 141 8.09 5.65 -24.97
CA LEU A 141 7.96 6.94 -25.63
C LEU A 141 7.02 6.88 -26.83
N ILE A 142 7.07 5.81 -27.63
CA ILE A 142 6.10 5.55 -28.71
C ILE A 142 4.67 5.55 -28.17
N ALA A 143 4.42 4.85 -27.05
CA ALA A 143 3.10 4.84 -26.40
C ALA A 143 2.62 6.26 -26.02
N ARG A 144 3.52 7.11 -25.49
CA ARG A 144 3.22 8.52 -25.20
C ARG A 144 2.96 9.33 -26.48
N THR A 145 3.78 9.12 -27.50
CA THR A 145 3.63 9.78 -28.81
C THR A 145 2.29 9.43 -29.46
N VAL A 146 1.85 8.18 -29.38
CA VAL A 146 0.53 7.74 -29.87
C VAL A 146 -0.60 8.52 -29.20
N GLY A 147 -0.58 8.64 -27.87
CA GLY A 147 -1.60 9.39 -27.14
C GLY A 147 -1.61 10.88 -27.50
N ALA A 148 -0.43 11.51 -27.53
CA ALA A 148 -0.30 12.91 -27.93
C ALA A 148 -0.78 13.15 -29.39
N TYR A 149 -0.45 12.23 -30.30
CA TYR A 149 -0.87 12.28 -31.70
C TYR A 149 -2.39 12.13 -31.85
N ALA A 150 -2.99 11.16 -31.15
CA ALA A 150 -4.44 11.00 -31.14
C ALA A 150 -5.15 12.25 -30.60
N LEU A 151 -4.63 12.84 -29.51
CA LEU A 151 -5.19 14.04 -28.91
C LEU A 151 -5.19 15.24 -29.87
N ILE A 152 -4.03 15.59 -30.44
CA ILE A 152 -3.95 16.77 -31.31
C ILE A 152 -4.76 16.59 -32.59
N THR A 153 -4.75 15.40 -33.20
CA THR A 153 -5.48 15.15 -34.44
C THR A 153 -6.99 15.18 -34.21
N THR A 154 -7.48 14.64 -33.08
CA THR A 154 -8.89 14.72 -32.66
C THR A 154 -9.29 16.16 -32.33
N GLY A 155 -8.45 16.90 -31.62
CA GLY A 155 -8.67 18.32 -31.31
C GLY A 155 -8.75 19.19 -32.57
N LEU A 156 -7.86 18.95 -33.55
CA LEU A 156 -7.90 19.62 -34.86
C LEU A 156 -9.19 19.29 -35.63
N ALA A 157 -9.62 18.03 -35.61
CA ALA A 157 -10.88 17.64 -36.26
C ALA A 157 -12.10 18.32 -35.63
N THR A 158 -12.15 18.36 -34.30
CA THR A 158 -13.25 19.00 -33.56
C THR A 158 -13.30 20.50 -33.81
N ARG A 159 -12.16 21.18 -33.85
CA ARG A 159 -12.08 22.65 -33.98
C ARG A 159 -12.18 23.14 -35.43
N TYR A 160 -11.52 22.45 -36.35
CA TYR A 160 -11.29 22.91 -37.73
C TYR A 160 -11.91 22.03 -38.80
N GLY A 161 -12.49 20.86 -38.47
CA GLY A 161 -13.01 19.92 -39.46
C GLY A 161 -14.12 20.45 -40.38
N ASN A 162 -14.81 21.52 -39.98
CA ASN A 162 -15.83 22.20 -40.79
C ASN A 162 -15.31 23.45 -41.52
N GLN A 163 -14.05 23.83 -41.32
CA GLN A 163 -13.46 25.00 -41.99
C GLN A 163 -12.92 24.59 -43.37
N ALA A 164 -13.38 25.26 -44.43
CA ALA A 164 -13.10 24.86 -45.81
C ALA A 164 -11.60 24.85 -46.15
N ASP A 165 -10.82 25.72 -45.54
CA ASP A 165 -9.37 25.84 -45.71
C ASP A 165 -8.57 24.79 -44.94
N MET A 166 -9.15 24.17 -43.90
CA MET A 166 -8.48 23.15 -43.08
C MET A 166 -9.02 21.73 -43.20
N LYS A 167 -10.21 21.58 -43.80
CA LYS A 167 -10.92 20.31 -43.91
C LYS A 167 -10.08 19.20 -44.55
N GLU A 168 -9.46 19.44 -45.70
CA GLU A 168 -8.67 18.42 -46.42
C GLU A 168 -7.49 17.92 -45.58
N LYS A 169 -6.74 18.83 -44.94
CA LYS A 169 -5.59 18.47 -44.12
C LYS A 169 -6.00 17.73 -42.85
N VAL A 170 -7.11 18.13 -42.24
CA VAL A 170 -7.69 17.43 -41.09
C VAL A 170 -8.12 16.02 -41.49
N GLU A 171 -8.81 15.85 -42.61
CA GLU A 171 -9.24 14.53 -43.11
C GLU A 171 -8.04 13.61 -43.39
N GLU A 172 -6.95 14.14 -43.97
CA GLU A 172 -5.69 13.40 -44.18
C GLU A 172 -5.10 12.91 -42.84
N LEU A 173 -5.02 13.78 -41.84
CA LEU A 173 -4.52 13.40 -40.51
C LEU A 173 -5.41 12.37 -39.81
N GLN A 174 -6.72 12.42 -40.04
CA GLN A 174 -7.65 11.42 -39.50
C GLN A 174 -7.45 10.03 -40.13
N VAL A 175 -7.09 9.95 -41.41
CA VAL A 175 -6.68 8.68 -42.05
C VAL A 175 -5.43 8.13 -41.38
N LYS A 176 -4.37 8.95 -41.25
CA LYS A 176 -3.11 8.55 -40.60
C LYS A 176 -3.30 8.14 -39.13
N ARG A 177 -4.20 8.82 -38.41
CA ARG A 177 -4.60 8.46 -37.04
C ARG A 177 -5.22 7.07 -36.95
N ARG A 178 -6.03 6.66 -37.94
CA ARG A 178 -6.58 5.30 -38.00
C ARG A 178 -5.50 4.27 -38.36
N GLU A 179 -4.57 4.60 -39.25
CA GLU A 179 -3.44 3.70 -39.57
C GLU A 179 -2.56 3.41 -38.33
N VAL A 180 -2.32 4.40 -37.48
CA VAL A 180 -1.62 4.21 -36.19
C VAL A 180 -2.39 3.25 -35.28
N HIS A 181 -3.72 3.37 -35.21
CA HIS A 181 -4.57 2.49 -34.42
C HIS A 181 -4.57 1.05 -34.95
N ASP A 182 -4.70 0.88 -36.27
CA ASP A 182 -4.62 -0.42 -36.92
C ASP A 182 -3.28 -1.12 -36.65
N ALA A 183 -2.18 -0.37 -36.63
CA ALA A 183 -0.86 -0.91 -36.27
C ALA A 183 -0.83 -1.44 -34.82
N ILE A 184 -1.40 -0.69 -33.87
CA ILE A 184 -1.51 -1.10 -32.47
C ILE A 184 -2.38 -2.36 -32.36
N LEU A 185 -3.57 -2.36 -32.96
CA LEU A 185 -4.48 -3.51 -32.89
C LEU A 185 -3.90 -4.75 -33.55
N LYS A 186 -3.17 -4.60 -34.66
CA LYS A 186 -2.49 -5.71 -35.33
C LYS A 186 -1.43 -6.35 -34.43
N SER A 187 -0.62 -5.54 -33.74
CA SER A 187 0.39 -6.05 -32.79
C SER A 187 -0.26 -6.70 -31.56
N LEU A 188 -1.30 -6.07 -30.99
CA LEU A 188 -2.04 -6.64 -29.87
C LEU A 188 -2.70 -7.97 -30.23
N LYS A 189 -3.38 -8.04 -31.38
CA LYS A 189 -4.02 -9.26 -31.87
C LYS A 189 -2.99 -10.37 -32.08
N PHE A 190 -1.84 -10.06 -32.67
CA PHE A 190 -0.74 -11.02 -32.80
C PHE A 190 -0.30 -11.58 -31.43
N HIS A 191 -0.08 -10.71 -30.44
CA HIS A 191 0.28 -11.13 -29.09
C HIS A 191 -0.82 -11.91 -28.36
N PHE A 192 -2.09 -11.53 -28.53
CA PHE A 192 -3.23 -12.25 -27.98
C PHE A 192 -3.39 -13.65 -28.61
N GLU A 193 -3.07 -13.81 -29.90
CA GLU A 193 -3.12 -15.09 -30.59
C GLU A 193 -1.88 -15.97 -30.33
N MET A 194 -0.70 -15.38 -30.06
CA MET A 194 0.49 -16.12 -29.63
C MET A 194 0.20 -17.00 -28.39
N LYS A 195 -0.67 -16.53 -27.49
CA LYS A 195 -1.22 -17.29 -26.34
C LYS A 195 -1.79 -18.65 -26.76
N VAL A 196 -2.58 -18.70 -27.84
CA VAL A 196 -3.25 -19.92 -28.29
C VAL A 196 -2.21 -20.94 -28.73
N ARG A 197 -1.21 -20.49 -29.48
CA ARG A 197 -0.12 -21.36 -29.98
C ARG A 197 0.79 -21.85 -28.86
N GLU A 198 1.14 -21.01 -27.88
CA GLU A 198 1.96 -21.42 -26.74
C GLU A 198 1.23 -22.37 -25.79
N ALA A 199 -0.08 -22.17 -25.56
CA ALA A 199 -0.90 -23.09 -24.76
C ALA A 199 -1.11 -24.46 -25.45
N GLU A 200 -1.25 -24.49 -26.78
CA GLU A 200 -1.34 -25.72 -27.58
C GLU A 200 0.00 -26.49 -27.63
N ILE A 201 1.13 -25.78 -27.62
CA ILE A 201 2.49 -26.37 -27.63
C ILE A 201 2.92 -26.83 -26.23
N ALA A 202 2.55 -26.09 -25.17
CA ALA A 202 2.88 -26.41 -23.76
C ALA A 202 2.26 -27.73 -23.25
N GLY A 203 1.34 -28.35 -24.00
CA GLY A 203 0.92 -29.72 -23.77
C GLY A 203 1.99 -30.78 -24.04
N LYS A 204 3.19 -30.41 -24.52
CA LYS A 204 4.23 -31.36 -24.96
C LYS A 204 5.65 -31.14 -24.43
N ASP A 205 6.00 -29.97 -23.88
CA ASP A 205 7.37 -29.69 -23.41
C ASP A 205 7.36 -29.22 -21.94
N VAL A 206 7.69 -30.15 -21.04
CA VAL A 206 8.05 -29.91 -19.64
C VAL A 206 9.54 -30.21 -19.54
N ASP A 207 10.35 -29.34 -18.95
CA ASP A 207 11.75 -29.67 -18.68
C ASP A 207 11.87 -30.73 -17.56
N GLU A 208 13.08 -31.29 -17.35
CA GLU A 208 13.33 -32.34 -16.35
C GLU A 208 13.03 -31.91 -14.89
N ASN A 209 12.74 -30.62 -14.66
CA ASN A 209 12.42 -30.04 -13.35
C ASN A 209 10.96 -29.58 -13.21
N GLY A 210 10.11 -29.73 -14.24
CA GLY A 210 8.70 -29.34 -14.15
C GLY A 210 8.41 -27.86 -14.44
N GLU A 211 9.38 -27.07 -14.92
CA GLU A 211 9.19 -25.65 -15.17
C GLU A 211 8.72 -25.37 -16.62
N LYS A 212 7.73 -24.47 -16.75
CA LYS A 212 7.21 -24.01 -18.04
C LYS A 212 8.18 -23.02 -18.66
N VAL A 213 9.02 -23.50 -19.59
CA VAL A 213 9.89 -22.63 -20.38
C VAL A 213 9.10 -22.07 -21.57
N SER A 214 8.82 -20.77 -21.60
CA SER A 214 8.41 -20.11 -22.84
C SER A 214 9.61 -20.11 -23.80
N LYS A 215 9.55 -20.91 -24.87
CA LYS A 215 10.55 -20.92 -25.96
C LYS A 215 10.54 -19.64 -26.81
N ALA A 216 9.75 -18.64 -26.44
CA ALA A 216 9.56 -17.43 -27.23
C ALA A 216 10.50 -16.28 -26.85
N SER A 217 11.48 -16.44 -25.96
CA SER A 217 12.42 -15.36 -25.65
C SER A 217 13.87 -15.82 -25.57
N ASP A 218 14.76 -15.13 -26.29
CA ASP A 218 16.22 -15.24 -26.15
C ASP A 218 16.70 -14.60 -24.83
N GLY A 219 16.11 -15.01 -23.71
CA GLY A 219 16.33 -14.48 -22.37
C GLY A 219 15.12 -14.78 -21.49
N ALA A 220 15.34 -15.22 -20.25
CA ALA A 220 14.29 -15.59 -19.32
C ALA A 220 13.35 -14.40 -19.04
N LEU A 221 12.14 -14.43 -19.60
CA LEU A 221 11.07 -13.49 -19.23
C LEU A 221 10.52 -13.92 -17.88
N ASP A 222 11.07 -13.33 -16.82
CA ASP A 222 10.52 -13.47 -15.48
C ASP A 222 9.28 -12.57 -15.29
N ASP A 223 8.60 -12.75 -14.16
CA ASP A 223 7.47 -11.94 -13.71
C ASP A 223 7.85 -10.48 -13.36
N THR A 224 9.13 -10.10 -13.54
CA THR A 224 9.70 -8.81 -13.12
C THR A 224 10.24 -7.91 -14.22
N THR A 225 10.48 -8.44 -15.41
CA THR A 225 10.98 -7.71 -16.59
C THR A 225 9.83 -7.38 -17.54
N GLY A 226 9.79 -6.19 -18.15
CA GLY A 226 8.68 -5.78 -19.05
C GLY A 226 8.48 -6.74 -20.23
N TRP A 227 7.24 -7.04 -20.61
CA TRP A 227 6.94 -8.10 -21.60
C TRP A 227 6.89 -7.55 -23.04
N ARG A 228 8.01 -7.67 -23.76
CA ARG A 228 8.12 -7.33 -25.20
C ARG A 228 7.40 -6.01 -25.52
N ALA A 229 6.65 -5.95 -26.61
CA ALA A 229 5.84 -4.81 -27.02
C ALA A 229 4.40 -4.83 -26.46
N LEU A 230 3.94 -5.95 -25.89
CA LEU A 230 2.55 -6.11 -25.43
C LEU A 230 2.17 -5.07 -24.36
N GLU A 231 3.00 -4.94 -23.32
CA GLU A 231 2.79 -3.95 -22.25
C GLU A 231 2.70 -2.53 -22.82
N THR A 232 3.67 -2.16 -23.66
CA THR A 232 3.75 -0.82 -24.24
C THR A 232 2.65 -0.55 -25.26
N ASN A 233 2.17 -1.57 -25.97
CA ASN A 233 1.04 -1.45 -26.90
C ASN A 233 -0.29 -1.33 -26.17
N LEU A 234 -0.44 -1.93 -24.98
CA LEU A 234 -1.57 -1.65 -24.10
C LEU A 234 -1.53 -0.20 -23.61
N HIS A 235 -0.36 0.33 -23.24
CA HIS A 235 -0.22 1.76 -22.90
C HIS A 235 -0.48 2.67 -24.09
N ALA A 236 -0.01 2.31 -25.29
CA ALA A 236 -0.28 3.06 -26.53
C ALA A 236 -1.77 3.09 -26.84
N LEU A 237 -2.46 1.94 -26.69
CA LEU A 237 -3.90 1.85 -26.86
C LEU A 237 -4.64 2.72 -25.83
N ALA A 238 -4.25 2.67 -24.55
CA ALA A 238 -4.86 3.52 -23.52
C ALA A 238 -4.68 5.01 -23.86
N GLY A 239 -3.49 5.43 -24.29
CA GLY A 239 -3.23 6.80 -24.72
C GLY A 239 -4.05 7.19 -25.96
N TYR A 240 -4.17 6.29 -26.93
CA TYR A 240 -4.98 6.50 -28.13
C TYR A 240 -6.47 6.72 -27.79
N ILE A 241 -7.03 5.86 -26.93
CA ILE A 241 -8.43 5.94 -26.51
C ILE A 241 -8.71 7.26 -25.81
N ASP A 242 -7.86 7.66 -24.85
CA ASP A 242 -8.01 8.92 -24.12
C ASP A 242 -7.93 10.13 -25.08
N GLY A 243 -6.93 10.13 -25.98
CA GLY A 243 -6.76 11.18 -26.98
C GLY A 243 -7.86 11.24 -28.06
N ASN A 244 -8.63 10.18 -28.26
CA ASN A 244 -9.78 10.14 -29.19
C ASN A 244 -11.11 10.46 -28.50
N SER A 245 -11.12 10.84 -27.22
CA SER A 245 -12.33 11.06 -26.43
C SER A 245 -12.52 12.53 -26.06
N VAL A 246 -12.93 13.37 -27.02
CA VAL A 246 -13.19 14.80 -26.79
C VAL A 246 -14.69 15.06 -26.74
N SER A 247 -15.19 15.57 -25.61
CA SER A 247 -16.57 16.02 -25.47
C SER A 247 -16.66 17.48 -25.87
N SER A 248 -17.37 17.78 -26.97
CA SER A 248 -17.60 19.16 -27.43
C SER A 248 -19.07 19.38 -27.74
N ASN A 249 -19.56 20.59 -27.46
CA ASN A 249 -20.91 21.05 -27.84
C ASN A 249 -21.20 21.00 -29.36
N LYS A 250 -20.23 20.65 -30.21
CA LYS A 250 -20.33 20.62 -31.68
C LYS A 250 -20.20 19.23 -32.32
N GLY A 251 -20.11 18.17 -31.51
CA GLY A 251 -20.02 16.78 -31.95
C GLY A 251 -19.09 15.97 -31.05
N THR A 252 -19.44 14.71 -30.80
CA THR A 252 -18.65 13.78 -29.98
C THR A 252 -17.96 12.79 -30.92
N LEU A 253 -16.62 12.80 -30.93
CA LEU A 253 -15.86 11.64 -31.41
C LEU A 253 -15.75 10.68 -30.23
N SER A 254 -16.39 9.51 -30.36
CA SER A 254 -16.29 8.43 -29.38
C SER A 254 -15.50 7.28 -29.98
N TYR A 255 -14.48 6.82 -29.25
CA TYR A 255 -13.75 5.61 -29.61
C TYR A 255 -14.66 4.38 -29.69
N VAL A 256 -15.60 4.22 -28.76
CA VAL A 256 -16.51 3.06 -28.72
C VAL A 256 -17.47 3.09 -29.90
N SER A 257 -17.97 4.27 -30.27
CA SER A 257 -18.81 4.45 -31.46
C SER A 257 -18.02 4.24 -32.76
N GLU A 258 -16.78 4.71 -32.86
CA GLU A 258 -15.92 4.49 -34.04
C GLU A 258 -15.52 3.01 -34.19
N GLN A 259 -15.37 2.30 -33.06
CA GLN A 259 -14.83 0.95 -33.00
C GLN A 259 -15.85 -0.08 -32.45
N THR A 260 -17.14 0.12 -32.70
CA THR A 260 -18.22 -0.72 -32.14
C THR A 260 -18.04 -2.21 -32.42
N HIS A 261 -17.45 -2.56 -33.57
CA HIS A 261 -17.16 -3.95 -33.92
C HIS A 261 -16.21 -4.65 -32.92
N LEU A 262 -15.29 -3.93 -32.25
CA LEU A 262 -14.41 -4.52 -31.22
C LEU A 262 -15.15 -4.95 -29.96
N PHE A 263 -16.34 -4.40 -29.72
CA PHE A 263 -17.16 -4.67 -28.54
C PHE A 263 -18.32 -5.63 -28.83
N THR A 264 -18.69 -5.79 -30.09
CA THR A 264 -19.88 -6.56 -30.52
C THR A 264 -19.53 -7.78 -31.36
N GLU A 265 -18.40 -7.77 -32.08
CA GLU A 265 -18.03 -8.81 -33.03
C GLU A 265 -16.70 -9.49 -32.65
N GLY A 266 -16.65 -10.82 -32.80
CA GLY A 266 -15.41 -11.59 -32.78
C GLY A 266 -14.69 -11.74 -31.43
N HIS A 267 -15.18 -11.10 -30.36
CA HIS A 267 -14.77 -11.15 -28.92
C HIS A 267 -13.26 -11.06 -28.57
N TRP A 268 -12.36 -11.17 -29.55
CA TRP A 268 -10.92 -11.29 -29.37
C TRP A 268 -10.30 -10.12 -28.61
N PHE A 269 -10.86 -8.92 -28.80
CA PHE A 269 -10.37 -7.69 -28.19
C PHE A 269 -10.66 -7.70 -26.69
N LEU A 270 -11.93 -7.89 -26.31
CA LEU A 270 -12.38 -7.94 -24.92
C LEU A 270 -11.80 -9.16 -24.18
N GLU A 271 -11.79 -10.34 -24.81
CA GLU A 271 -11.17 -11.56 -24.25
C GLU A 271 -9.65 -11.40 -24.10
N GLY A 272 -9.00 -10.71 -25.03
CA GLY A 272 -7.57 -10.42 -24.99
C GLY A 272 -7.21 -9.50 -23.82
N LEU A 273 -7.98 -8.41 -23.63
CA LEU A 273 -7.84 -7.53 -22.47
C LEU A 273 -8.11 -8.28 -21.17
N GLN A 274 -9.20 -9.05 -21.09
CA GLN A 274 -9.52 -9.87 -19.92
C GLN A 274 -8.37 -10.83 -19.57
N TYR A 275 -7.84 -11.55 -20.56
CA TYR A 275 -6.71 -12.45 -20.35
C TYR A 275 -5.46 -11.70 -19.86
N CYS A 276 -5.12 -10.58 -20.50
CA CYS A 276 -3.98 -9.76 -20.10
C CYS A 276 -4.15 -9.24 -18.68
N SER A 277 -5.35 -8.86 -18.28
CA SER A 277 -5.67 -8.35 -16.95
C SER A 277 -5.63 -9.45 -15.88
N ILE A 278 -6.15 -10.65 -16.17
CA ILE A 278 -6.40 -11.68 -15.15
C ILE A 278 -5.31 -12.76 -15.10
N THR A 279 -4.92 -13.30 -16.26
CA THR A 279 -4.16 -14.56 -16.34
C THR A 279 -2.70 -14.37 -16.69
N HIS A 280 -2.35 -13.25 -17.33
CA HIS A 280 -0.99 -13.04 -17.83
C HIS A 280 0.05 -13.11 -16.70
N VAL A 281 1.14 -13.84 -16.92
CA VAL A 281 2.20 -14.06 -15.90
C VAL A 281 2.86 -12.76 -15.47
N ASN A 282 3.08 -11.85 -16.42
CA ASN A 282 3.72 -10.57 -16.18
C ASN A 282 2.78 -9.54 -15.53
N ARG A 283 3.16 -9.04 -14.35
CA ARG A 283 2.38 -8.04 -13.59
C ARG A 283 2.22 -6.71 -14.33
N HIS A 284 3.19 -6.30 -15.14
CA HIS A 284 3.14 -5.03 -15.86
C HIS A 284 2.08 -5.09 -16.96
N VAL A 285 1.94 -6.23 -17.64
CA VAL A 285 0.85 -6.47 -18.61
C VAL A 285 -0.52 -6.47 -17.92
N ARG A 286 -0.65 -7.12 -16.75
CA ARG A 286 -1.90 -7.09 -15.96
C ARG A 286 -2.31 -5.66 -15.58
N ALA A 287 -1.34 -4.88 -15.10
CA ALA A 287 -1.56 -3.48 -14.75
C ALA A 287 -1.90 -2.61 -15.97
N ALA A 288 -1.17 -2.76 -17.08
CA ALA A 288 -1.40 -2.00 -18.32
C ALA A 288 -2.77 -2.30 -18.92
N SER A 289 -3.21 -3.57 -18.91
CA SER A 289 -4.54 -3.94 -19.38
C SER A 289 -5.65 -3.34 -18.50
N SER A 290 -5.45 -3.32 -17.18
CA SER A 290 -6.37 -2.65 -16.24
C SER A 290 -6.46 -1.15 -16.49
N ALA A 291 -5.35 -0.51 -16.89
CA ALA A 291 -5.33 0.89 -17.29
C ALA A 291 -6.16 1.13 -18.57
N VAL A 292 -6.05 0.27 -19.59
CA VAL A 292 -6.91 0.33 -20.81
C VAL A 292 -8.39 0.26 -20.44
N LEU A 293 -8.79 -0.70 -19.59
CA LEU A 293 -10.17 -0.82 -19.12
C LEU A 293 -10.62 0.46 -18.39
N GLY A 294 -9.75 1.03 -17.56
CA GLY A 294 -10.06 2.26 -16.82
C GLY A 294 -10.21 3.48 -17.73
N THR A 295 -9.42 3.58 -18.79
CA THR A 295 -9.59 4.63 -19.81
C THR A 295 -10.89 4.45 -20.57
N LEU A 296 -11.24 3.22 -20.97
CA LEU A 296 -12.52 2.94 -21.64
C LEU A 296 -13.73 3.33 -20.77
N VAL A 297 -13.69 3.10 -19.46
CA VAL A 297 -14.73 3.58 -18.52
C VAL A 297 -14.84 5.11 -18.56
N THR A 298 -13.71 5.81 -18.47
CA THR A 298 -13.68 7.28 -18.55
C THR A 298 -14.24 7.78 -19.90
N THR A 299 -13.90 7.13 -21.00
CA THR A 299 -14.42 7.45 -22.34
C THR A 299 -15.92 7.26 -22.43
N CYS A 300 -16.46 6.14 -21.92
CA CYS A 300 -17.91 5.90 -21.90
C CYS A 300 -18.65 7.01 -21.14
N MET A 301 -18.09 7.48 -20.02
CA MET A 301 -18.67 8.60 -19.26
C MET A 301 -18.60 9.92 -20.03
N LYS A 302 -17.43 10.27 -20.61
CA LYS A 302 -17.27 11.49 -21.42
C LYS A 302 -18.23 11.53 -22.62
N CYS A 303 -18.50 10.37 -23.23
CA CYS A 303 -19.33 10.23 -24.42
C CYS A 303 -20.80 9.86 -24.15
N ARG A 304 -21.18 9.70 -22.87
CA ARG A 304 -22.53 9.27 -22.42
C ARG A 304 -22.99 7.92 -22.97
N GLU A 305 -22.06 6.98 -23.14
CA GLU A 305 -22.32 5.62 -23.61
C GLU A 305 -22.61 4.69 -22.41
N TYR A 306 -23.62 5.04 -21.61
CA TYR A 306 -23.89 4.38 -20.32
C TYR A 306 -24.25 2.90 -20.45
N ASP A 307 -24.90 2.49 -21.54
CA ASP A 307 -25.28 1.09 -21.77
C ASP A 307 -24.06 0.15 -21.75
N MET A 308 -22.89 0.65 -22.18
CA MET A 308 -21.62 -0.10 -22.13
C MET A 308 -21.19 -0.45 -20.70
N LEU A 309 -21.55 0.37 -19.72
CA LEU A 309 -21.18 0.20 -18.31
C LEU A 309 -22.25 -0.54 -17.50
N LEU A 310 -23.50 -0.58 -17.99
CA LEU A 310 -24.64 -1.15 -17.30
C LEU A 310 -25.00 -2.58 -17.75
N ASP A 311 -25.03 -2.84 -19.06
CA ASP A 311 -25.39 -4.15 -19.60
C ASP A 311 -24.67 -4.41 -20.93
N SER A 312 -23.45 -4.92 -20.85
CA SER A 312 -22.64 -5.23 -22.02
C SER A 312 -21.57 -6.29 -21.74
N PRO A 313 -21.00 -6.92 -22.79
CA PRO A 313 -19.81 -7.77 -22.64
C PRO A 313 -18.62 -7.02 -21.99
N PHE A 314 -18.51 -5.71 -22.20
CA PHE A 314 -17.48 -4.89 -21.59
C PHE A 314 -17.64 -4.80 -20.07
N ARG A 315 -18.87 -4.67 -19.57
CA ARG A 315 -19.16 -4.73 -18.12
C ARG A 315 -18.73 -6.06 -17.50
N SER A 316 -18.98 -7.17 -18.20
CA SER A 316 -18.55 -8.51 -17.76
C SER A 316 -17.02 -8.61 -17.66
N VAL A 317 -16.29 -8.06 -18.64
CA VAL A 317 -14.82 -7.99 -18.57
C VAL A 317 -14.35 -7.14 -17.38
N ILE A 318 -14.95 -5.97 -17.14
CA ILE A 318 -14.61 -5.14 -15.97
C ILE A 318 -14.85 -5.92 -14.67
N LYS A 319 -16.00 -6.59 -14.54
CA LYS A 319 -16.36 -7.40 -13.37
C LYS A 319 -15.31 -8.47 -13.09
N GLU A 320 -14.93 -9.24 -14.09
CA GLU A 320 -13.95 -10.33 -13.94
C GLU A 320 -12.54 -9.79 -13.67
N SER A 321 -12.13 -8.74 -14.37
CA SER A 321 -10.86 -8.05 -14.13
C SER A 321 -10.76 -7.47 -12.73
N LEU A 322 -11.79 -6.78 -12.23
CA LEU A 322 -11.81 -6.24 -10.86
C LEU A 322 -11.77 -7.34 -9.81
N ASN A 323 -12.52 -8.43 -10.03
CA ASN A 323 -12.53 -9.58 -9.14
C ASN A 323 -11.14 -10.20 -8.95
N ALA A 324 -10.32 -10.23 -10.02
CA ALA A 324 -8.95 -10.72 -9.99
C ALA A 324 -7.95 -9.68 -9.48
N ASN A 325 -7.97 -8.46 -10.03
CA ASN A 325 -6.93 -7.45 -9.79
C ASN A 325 -6.96 -6.92 -8.37
N LEU A 326 -8.14 -6.67 -7.79
CA LEU A 326 -8.25 -6.23 -6.40
C LEU A 326 -7.80 -7.31 -5.41
N ALA A 327 -7.69 -8.57 -5.84
CA ALA A 327 -7.20 -9.70 -5.06
C ALA A 327 -5.79 -10.15 -5.50
N ASP A 328 -5.11 -9.42 -6.39
CA ASP A 328 -3.81 -9.82 -6.93
C ASP A 328 -2.72 -9.77 -5.85
N ASN A 329 -1.79 -10.72 -5.90
CA ASN A 329 -0.65 -10.80 -4.98
C ASN A 329 0.34 -9.64 -5.18
N TRP A 330 0.40 -9.05 -6.37
CA TRP A 330 1.28 -7.94 -6.67
C TRP A 330 0.61 -6.61 -6.34
N SER A 331 1.25 -5.82 -5.46
CA SER A 331 0.77 -4.49 -5.06
C SER A 331 0.53 -3.56 -6.26
N GLN A 332 1.36 -3.64 -7.31
CA GLN A 332 1.19 -2.86 -8.52
C GLN A 332 -0.11 -3.20 -9.27
N VAL A 333 -0.45 -4.48 -9.40
CA VAL A 333 -1.69 -4.90 -10.07
C VAL A 333 -2.88 -4.57 -9.17
N ARG A 334 -2.77 -4.79 -7.86
CA ARG A 334 -3.79 -4.39 -6.88
C ARG A 334 -4.07 -2.90 -6.92
N MET A 335 -3.05 -2.05 -7.03
CA MET A 335 -3.20 -0.61 -7.22
C MET A 335 -3.94 -0.30 -8.53
N SER A 336 -3.56 -0.91 -9.65
CA SER A 336 -4.26 -0.71 -10.92
C SER A 336 -5.73 -1.17 -10.87
N GLY A 337 -6.01 -2.25 -10.13
CA GLY A 337 -7.35 -2.71 -9.84
C GLY A 337 -8.14 -1.73 -8.98
N SER A 338 -7.52 -1.15 -7.94
CA SER A 338 -8.15 -0.10 -7.12
C SER A 338 -8.47 1.16 -7.93
N VAL A 339 -7.59 1.57 -8.85
CA VAL A 339 -7.84 2.70 -9.76
C VAL A 339 -9.00 2.40 -10.71
N LEU A 340 -9.02 1.23 -11.35
CA LEU A 340 -10.13 0.79 -12.19
C LEU A 340 -11.44 0.74 -11.38
N CYS A 341 -11.38 0.24 -10.15
CA CYS A 341 -12.53 0.12 -9.26
C CYS A 341 -13.12 1.49 -8.95
N ARG A 342 -12.30 2.47 -8.56
CA ARG A 342 -12.76 3.83 -8.27
C ARG A 342 -13.44 4.44 -9.49
N LYS A 343 -12.77 4.43 -10.65
CA LYS A 343 -13.32 4.98 -11.90
C LYS A 343 -14.67 4.36 -12.26
N PHE A 344 -14.79 3.05 -12.11
CA PHE A 344 -16.01 2.33 -12.45
C PHE A 344 -17.14 2.59 -11.44
N VAL A 345 -16.85 2.62 -10.15
CA VAL A 345 -17.84 2.93 -9.12
C VAL A 345 -18.31 4.39 -9.24
N GLU A 346 -17.41 5.35 -9.43
CA GLU A 346 -17.78 6.77 -9.66
C GLU A 346 -18.65 6.93 -10.90
N ALA A 347 -18.34 6.21 -11.99
CA ALA A 347 -19.16 6.18 -13.19
C ALA A 347 -20.58 5.67 -12.90
N LEU A 348 -20.71 4.53 -12.20
CA LEU A 348 -22.01 3.97 -11.84
C LEU A 348 -22.81 4.88 -10.91
N LEU A 349 -22.17 5.49 -9.91
CA LEU A 349 -22.79 6.47 -9.02
C LEU A 349 -23.34 7.67 -9.80
N THR A 350 -22.55 8.18 -10.76
CA THR A 350 -22.96 9.30 -11.61
C THR A 350 -24.16 8.93 -12.49
N ILE A 351 -24.13 7.75 -13.12
CA ILE A 351 -25.24 7.26 -13.95
C ILE A 351 -26.51 7.07 -13.13
N HIS A 352 -26.39 6.52 -11.92
CA HIS A 352 -27.54 6.33 -11.03
C HIS A 352 -28.20 7.67 -10.65
N LYS A 353 -27.39 8.68 -10.27
CA LYS A 353 -27.87 10.05 -10.01
C LYS A 353 -28.59 10.66 -11.21
N GLU A 354 -28.07 10.47 -12.43
CA GLU A 354 -28.68 11.03 -13.64
C GLU A 354 -30.02 10.37 -14.02
N LYS A 355 -30.18 9.07 -13.71
CA LYS A 355 -31.43 8.34 -14.00
C LYS A 355 -32.58 8.68 -13.06
N ASN A 356 -32.31 9.34 -11.93
CA ASN A 356 -33.32 9.84 -10.99
C ASN A 356 -34.31 8.74 -10.55
N GLU A 357 -33.80 7.52 -10.34
CA GLU A 357 -34.58 6.34 -9.93
C GLU A 357 -35.08 6.53 -8.48
N GLU A 358 -36.28 5.98 -8.17
CA GLU A 358 -36.83 6.06 -6.81
C GLU A 358 -35.84 5.47 -5.79
N GLU A 359 -35.48 6.28 -4.81
CA GLU A 359 -34.41 5.99 -3.87
C GLU A 359 -34.93 5.12 -2.72
N ASP A 360 -34.49 3.86 -2.65
CA ASP A 360 -34.68 3.02 -1.46
C ASP A 360 -33.81 3.54 -0.30
N GLU A 361 -34.45 4.04 0.75
CA GLU A 361 -33.78 4.62 1.92
C GLU A 361 -33.01 3.56 2.76
N GLU A 362 -33.31 2.27 2.59
CA GLU A 362 -32.69 1.18 3.36
C GLU A 362 -31.25 0.85 2.91
N VAL A 363 -30.93 1.10 1.64
CA VAL A 363 -29.61 0.81 1.05
C VAL A 363 -28.81 2.08 0.79
N THR A 364 -27.48 1.95 0.79
CA THR A 364 -26.60 3.06 0.41
C THR A 364 -26.70 3.37 -1.08
N GLU A 365 -26.36 4.61 -1.46
CA GLU A 365 -26.24 5.00 -2.86
C GLU A 365 -25.25 4.11 -3.63
N PHE A 366 -24.16 3.71 -2.97
CA PHE A 366 -23.22 2.73 -3.51
C PHE A 366 -23.90 1.39 -3.82
N GLU A 367 -24.67 0.83 -2.88
CA GLU A 367 -25.36 -0.44 -3.09
C GLU A 367 -26.36 -0.36 -4.24
N ALA A 368 -27.14 0.72 -4.30
CA ALA A 368 -28.11 0.96 -5.37
C ALA A 368 -27.44 1.09 -6.76
N ALA A 369 -26.39 1.90 -6.86
CA ALA A 369 -25.69 2.15 -8.13
C ALA A 369 -24.90 0.92 -8.63
N VAL A 370 -24.30 0.16 -7.71
CA VAL A 370 -23.40 -0.95 -8.04
C VAL A 370 -24.15 -2.28 -8.22
N GLY A 371 -25.31 -2.44 -7.58
CA GLY A 371 -26.23 -3.56 -7.79
C GLY A 371 -25.60 -4.94 -7.57
N ASP A 372 -25.63 -5.80 -8.59
CA ASP A 372 -25.15 -7.20 -8.51
C ASP A 372 -23.65 -7.36 -8.21
N LEU A 373 -22.89 -6.26 -8.26
CA LEU A 373 -21.45 -6.28 -8.02
C LEU A 373 -21.08 -6.03 -6.55
N VAL A 374 -22.01 -5.59 -5.70
CA VAL A 374 -21.76 -5.24 -4.29
C VAL A 374 -21.05 -6.37 -3.55
N THR A 375 -21.58 -7.60 -3.65
CA THR A 375 -21.04 -8.76 -2.93
C THR A 375 -19.63 -9.15 -3.39
N MET A 376 -19.20 -8.70 -4.58
CA MET A 376 -17.86 -8.93 -5.11
C MET A 376 -16.90 -7.78 -4.76
N LEU A 377 -17.33 -6.53 -4.98
CA LEU A 377 -16.50 -5.35 -4.82
C LEU A 377 -16.30 -4.97 -3.36
N LEU A 378 -17.36 -4.95 -2.56
CA LEU A 378 -17.30 -4.43 -1.19
C LEU A 378 -16.24 -5.17 -0.35
N PRO A 379 -16.16 -6.51 -0.32
CA PRO A 379 -15.12 -7.19 0.46
C PRO A 379 -13.69 -6.88 0.03
N ARG A 380 -13.47 -6.72 -1.26
CA ARG A 380 -12.16 -6.40 -1.83
C ARG A 380 -11.75 -4.96 -1.55
N MET A 381 -12.70 -4.04 -1.65
CA MET A 381 -12.50 -2.62 -1.32
C MET A 381 -12.16 -2.46 0.16
N CYS A 382 -12.90 -3.13 1.06
CA CYS A 382 -12.64 -3.08 2.50
C CYS A 382 -11.25 -3.62 2.85
N LEU A 383 -10.88 -4.81 2.35
CA LEU A 383 -9.58 -5.43 2.65
C LEU A 383 -8.40 -4.56 2.19
N ASN A 384 -8.50 -3.93 1.02
CA ASN A 384 -7.41 -3.13 0.47
C ASN A 384 -7.09 -1.87 1.31
N ARG A 385 -7.95 -1.47 2.26
CA ARG A 385 -7.66 -0.43 3.25
C ARG A 385 -6.64 -0.85 4.33
N PHE A 386 -6.34 -2.14 4.42
CA PHE A 386 -5.39 -2.72 5.37
C PHE A 386 -4.14 -3.27 4.68
N TYR A 387 -4.05 -3.18 3.36
CA TYR A 387 -2.95 -3.78 2.62
C TYR A 387 -1.60 -3.11 2.95
N LEU A 388 -0.54 -3.92 3.11
CA LEU A 388 0.78 -3.46 3.55
C LEU A 388 1.38 -2.35 2.66
N ALA A 389 1.15 -2.41 1.34
CA ALA A 389 1.66 -1.40 0.43
C ALA A 389 0.90 -0.07 0.60
N GLN A 390 1.58 0.93 1.17
CA GLN A 390 0.99 2.22 1.54
C GLN A 390 0.19 2.89 0.41
N GLY A 391 0.66 2.80 -0.84
CA GLY A 391 -0.05 3.35 -2.00
C GLY A 391 -1.43 2.73 -2.22
N VAL A 392 -1.56 1.41 -2.06
CA VAL A 392 -2.85 0.70 -2.15
C VAL A 392 -3.75 1.06 -0.98
N LYS A 393 -3.18 1.07 0.24
CA LYS A 393 -3.89 1.39 1.48
C LYS A 393 -4.52 2.77 1.44
N LEU A 394 -3.70 3.81 1.25
CA LEU A 394 -4.16 5.20 1.22
C LEU A 394 -5.17 5.42 0.09
N TYR A 395 -4.88 4.92 -1.13
CA TYR A 395 -5.81 5.07 -2.24
C TYR A 395 -7.15 4.37 -1.98
N SER A 396 -7.15 3.22 -1.32
CA SER A 396 -8.40 2.50 -0.99
C SER A 396 -9.18 3.20 0.13
N GLN A 397 -8.48 3.78 1.12
CA GLN A 397 -9.09 4.63 2.16
C GLN A 397 -9.71 5.90 1.57
N ASP A 398 -9.01 6.57 0.65
CA ASP A 398 -9.56 7.74 -0.05
C ASP A 398 -10.76 7.36 -0.93
N THR A 399 -10.69 6.21 -1.61
CA THR A 399 -11.84 5.69 -2.38
C THR A 399 -13.03 5.45 -1.46
N TRP A 400 -12.81 4.89 -0.28
CA TRP A 400 -13.87 4.67 0.71
C TRP A 400 -14.55 5.99 1.11
N LYS A 401 -13.77 7.05 1.33
CA LYS A 401 -14.30 8.39 1.65
C LYS A 401 -15.10 8.97 0.48
N ILE A 402 -14.63 8.82 -0.75
CA ILE A 402 -15.36 9.30 -1.95
C ILE A 402 -16.70 8.57 -2.11
N VAL A 403 -16.71 7.26 -1.87
CA VAL A 403 -17.89 6.41 -2.07
C VAL A 403 -18.93 6.56 -0.95
N PHE A 404 -18.51 6.72 0.30
CA PHE A 404 -19.41 6.69 1.47
C PHE A 404 -19.42 7.98 2.32
N GLY A 405 -18.51 8.92 2.09
CA GLY A 405 -18.28 10.09 2.97
C GLY A 405 -19.18 11.31 2.71
N GLY A 406 -20.21 11.20 1.87
CA GLY A 406 -21.05 12.34 1.48
C GLY A 406 -20.27 13.38 0.64
N SER A 407 -20.97 14.40 0.16
CA SER A 407 -20.33 15.48 -0.62
C SER A 407 -19.27 16.22 0.21
N VAL A 408 -18.21 16.73 -0.44
CA VAL A 408 -17.13 17.53 0.18
C VAL A 408 -17.66 18.74 0.99
N GLU A 409 -18.89 19.19 0.73
CA GLU A 409 -19.55 20.26 1.49
C GLU A 409 -20.05 19.80 2.87
N GLN A 410 -20.42 18.53 3.04
CA GLN A 410 -20.84 17.97 4.34
C GLN A 410 -19.63 17.58 5.21
N ALA A 411 -18.52 17.14 4.60
CA ALA A 411 -17.28 16.80 5.31
C ALA A 411 -16.58 18.00 5.97
N LYS A 412 -16.94 19.25 5.59
CA LYS A 412 -16.38 20.47 6.20
C LYS A 412 -17.08 20.91 7.49
N MET A 413 -18.15 20.24 7.92
CA MET A 413 -18.90 20.59 9.14
C MET A 413 -18.68 19.65 10.33
N SER A 414 -17.92 18.56 10.19
CA SER A 414 -17.49 17.73 11.32
C SER A 414 -15.99 17.96 11.56
N GLU A 415 -15.65 18.78 12.57
CA GLU A 415 -14.27 18.90 13.08
C GLU A 415 -13.81 17.66 13.86
N ASP A 416 -14.71 16.69 14.07
CA ASP A 416 -14.41 15.42 14.70
C ASP A 416 -13.95 14.39 13.66
N ASP A 417 -12.79 13.78 13.91
CA ASP A 417 -12.16 12.70 13.12
C ASP A 417 -13.05 11.44 13.03
N GLU A 418 -14.25 11.46 13.62
CA GLU A 418 -15.32 10.46 13.47
C GLU A 418 -16.04 10.54 12.11
N GLY A 419 -15.81 11.57 11.29
CA GLY A 419 -16.39 11.70 9.94
C GLY A 419 -16.02 10.57 8.94
N LEU A 420 -15.10 9.67 9.30
CA LEU A 420 -14.81 8.43 8.55
C LEU A 420 -15.74 7.26 8.91
N HIS A 421 -16.54 7.38 9.98
CA HIS A 421 -17.40 6.35 10.52
C HIS A 421 -18.84 6.86 10.48
N SER A 422 -19.58 6.41 9.46
CA SER A 422 -21.03 6.22 9.49
C SER A 422 -21.78 7.00 10.58
N SER A 423 -22.25 8.21 10.28
CA SER A 423 -23.32 8.73 11.12
C SER A 423 -24.57 7.90 10.82
N GLU A 424 -25.28 7.45 11.85
CA GLU A 424 -26.62 6.84 11.76
C GLU A 424 -27.59 7.68 10.90
N ASN A 425 -27.26 8.96 10.71
CA ASN A 425 -27.96 9.93 9.87
C ASN A 425 -27.63 9.85 8.37
N THR A 426 -26.75 8.94 7.94
CA THR A 426 -26.49 8.68 6.51
C THR A 426 -27.43 7.60 5.96
N ARG A 427 -27.87 7.79 4.71
CA ARG A 427 -28.75 6.83 4.01
C ARG A 427 -28.18 5.40 4.09
N GLY A 428 -29.03 4.44 4.45
CA GLY A 428 -28.64 3.05 4.66
C GLY A 428 -27.56 2.82 5.73
N GLY A 429 -27.29 3.77 6.63
CA GLY A 429 -26.23 3.66 7.65
C GLY A 429 -24.80 3.80 7.11
N GLY A 430 -24.66 4.34 5.89
CA GLY A 430 -23.37 4.59 5.25
C GLY A 430 -22.52 3.34 5.04
N GLY A 431 -21.20 3.49 5.01
CA GLY A 431 -20.27 2.38 4.76
C GLY A 431 -20.36 1.25 5.79
N MET A 432 -20.71 1.55 7.05
CA MET A 432 -20.90 0.53 8.08
C MET A 432 -22.18 -0.28 7.86
N GLY A 433 -23.29 0.38 7.54
CA GLY A 433 -24.54 -0.30 7.20
C GLY A 433 -24.43 -1.19 5.96
N ALA A 434 -23.70 -0.73 4.93
CA ALA A 434 -23.40 -1.54 3.75
C ALA A 434 -22.59 -2.81 4.12
N VAL A 435 -21.60 -2.68 5.01
CA VAL A 435 -20.81 -3.82 5.50
C VAL A 435 -21.67 -4.78 6.34
N ALA A 436 -22.53 -4.27 7.21
CA ALA A 436 -23.42 -5.09 8.04
C ALA A 436 -24.39 -5.93 7.18
N ARG A 437 -25.12 -5.30 6.26
CA ARG A 437 -26.02 -6.01 5.33
C ARG A 437 -25.30 -7.03 4.45
N ASN A 438 -24.03 -6.79 4.16
CA ASN A 438 -23.18 -7.68 3.37
C ASN A 438 -22.17 -8.48 4.22
N ALA A 439 -22.47 -8.74 5.50
CA ALA A 439 -21.56 -9.47 6.39
C ALA A 439 -21.22 -10.87 5.83
N ALA A 440 -22.21 -11.58 5.27
CA ALA A 440 -22.01 -12.93 4.75
C ALA A 440 -20.90 -13.06 3.68
N PRO A 441 -20.93 -12.30 2.56
CA PRO A 441 -19.85 -12.33 1.57
C PRO A 441 -18.54 -11.76 2.13
N LEU A 442 -18.59 -10.76 3.02
CA LEU A 442 -17.40 -10.15 3.61
C LEU A 442 -16.63 -11.14 4.49
N CYS A 443 -17.31 -11.78 5.44
CA CYS A 443 -16.72 -12.75 6.34
C CYS A 443 -16.15 -13.95 5.57
N ARG A 444 -16.87 -14.47 4.57
CA ARG A 444 -16.36 -15.56 3.71
C ARG A 444 -15.11 -15.16 2.95
N TYR A 445 -15.07 -13.92 2.44
CA TYR A 445 -13.91 -13.42 1.73
C TYR A 445 -12.71 -13.25 2.67
N TYR A 446 -12.89 -12.65 3.86
CA TYR A 446 -11.82 -12.46 4.83
C TYR A 446 -11.27 -13.79 5.35
N SER A 447 -12.13 -14.75 5.71
CA SER A 447 -11.68 -16.10 6.08
C SER A 447 -10.87 -16.78 4.98
N LYS A 448 -11.24 -16.59 3.71
CA LYS A 448 -10.43 -17.09 2.58
C LYS A 448 -9.08 -16.37 2.47
N MET A 449 -9.06 -15.05 2.71
CA MET A 449 -7.84 -14.24 2.62
C MET A 449 -6.87 -14.47 3.78
N CYS A 450 -7.34 -14.93 4.94
CA CYS A 450 -6.49 -15.47 6.02
C CYS A 450 -5.67 -16.70 5.58
N ASP A 451 -6.04 -17.38 4.49
CA ASP A 451 -5.30 -18.51 3.91
C ASP A 451 -4.67 -18.17 2.54
N ALA A 452 -4.50 -16.89 2.22
CA ALA A 452 -3.86 -16.46 0.98
C ALA A 452 -2.35 -16.78 0.97
N ASP A 453 -1.75 -17.03 -0.20
CA ASP A 453 -0.31 -17.31 -0.33
C ASP A 453 0.56 -16.11 0.13
N ASN A 454 0.08 -14.89 -0.10
CA ASN A 454 0.79 -13.66 0.25
C ASN A 454 0.51 -13.26 1.71
N HIS A 455 1.56 -13.16 2.53
CA HIS A 455 1.44 -12.76 3.94
C HIS A 455 0.80 -11.38 4.12
N ALA A 456 1.07 -10.42 3.23
CA ALA A 456 0.47 -9.08 3.31
C ALA A 456 -1.05 -9.11 3.09
N VAL A 457 -1.57 -10.12 2.39
CA VAL A 457 -3.02 -10.35 2.25
C VAL A 457 -3.59 -10.97 3.51
N ARG A 458 -2.88 -11.93 4.11
CA ARG A 458 -3.31 -12.57 5.38
C ARG A 458 -3.32 -11.58 6.53
N GLU A 459 -2.29 -10.75 6.65
CA GLU A 459 -2.18 -9.66 7.63
C GLU A 459 -3.35 -8.68 7.48
N ALA A 460 -3.59 -8.18 6.26
CA ALA A 460 -4.72 -7.30 5.96
C ALA A 460 -6.08 -7.96 6.25
N ALA A 461 -6.19 -9.28 6.08
CA ALA A 461 -7.39 -10.03 6.44
C ALA A 461 -7.58 -10.08 7.96
N CYS A 462 -6.54 -10.37 8.74
CA CYS A 462 -6.61 -10.34 10.22
C CYS A 462 -7.02 -8.95 10.73
N GLN A 463 -6.40 -7.87 10.21
CA GLN A 463 -6.79 -6.49 10.54
C GLN A 463 -8.25 -6.18 10.15
N GLY A 464 -8.67 -6.60 8.96
CA GLY A 464 -10.05 -6.44 8.51
C GLY A 464 -11.04 -7.20 9.40
N VAL A 465 -10.69 -8.40 9.85
CA VAL A 465 -11.50 -9.19 10.77
C VAL A 465 -11.59 -8.52 12.15
N ALA A 466 -10.48 -7.97 12.66
CA ALA A 466 -10.49 -7.18 13.90
C ALA A 466 -11.40 -5.94 13.78
N GLU A 467 -11.35 -5.21 12.67
CA GLU A 467 -12.23 -4.05 12.43
C GLU A 467 -13.72 -4.44 12.47
N LEU A 468 -14.09 -5.62 11.96
CA LEU A 468 -15.47 -6.09 12.04
C LEU A 468 -15.92 -6.28 13.48
N ALA A 469 -15.13 -6.95 14.33
CA ALA A 469 -15.47 -7.09 15.74
C ALA A 469 -15.51 -5.73 16.44
N GLN A 470 -14.53 -4.86 16.19
CA GLN A 470 -14.43 -3.57 16.85
C GLN A 470 -15.58 -2.63 16.48
N LYS A 471 -15.97 -2.58 15.20
CA LYS A 471 -16.96 -1.60 14.71
C LYS A 471 -18.36 -2.17 14.60
N LEU A 472 -18.53 -3.34 13.96
CA LEU A 472 -19.86 -3.94 13.83
C LEU A 472 -20.24 -4.66 15.12
N GLY A 473 -19.31 -5.39 15.73
CA GLY A 473 -19.59 -6.16 16.95
C GLY A 473 -19.90 -5.32 18.18
N SER A 474 -19.35 -4.09 18.27
CA SER A 474 -19.68 -3.15 19.35
C SER A 474 -20.93 -2.30 19.06
N HIS A 475 -21.45 -2.33 17.83
CA HIS A 475 -22.57 -1.50 17.43
C HIS A 475 -23.92 -2.16 17.76
N PRO A 476 -24.82 -1.50 18.51
CA PRO A 476 -26.09 -2.07 18.95
C PRO A 476 -26.94 -2.65 17.80
N ASP A 477 -27.01 -1.94 16.67
CA ASP A 477 -27.87 -2.35 15.55
C ASP A 477 -27.20 -3.32 14.56
N TYR A 478 -25.87 -3.46 14.60
CA TYR A 478 -25.12 -4.22 13.58
C TYR A 478 -24.44 -5.47 14.10
N ALA A 479 -24.30 -5.62 15.42
CA ALA A 479 -23.66 -6.79 16.02
C ALA A 479 -24.34 -8.11 15.58
N GLU A 480 -25.67 -8.14 15.49
CA GLU A 480 -26.44 -9.32 15.08
C GLU A 480 -26.15 -9.78 13.64
N TYR A 481 -25.73 -8.87 12.74
CA TYR A 481 -25.35 -9.24 11.38
C TYR A 481 -24.05 -10.05 11.34
N LEU A 482 -23.15 -9.80 12.29
CA LEU A 482 -21.84 -10.43 12.38
C LEU A 482 -21.86 -11.71 13.23
N SER A 483 -22.70 -11.78 14.27
CA SER A 483 -22.79 -12.91 15.21
C SER A 483 -22.80 -14.30 14.55
N PRO A 484 -23.58 -14.56 13.46
CA PRO A 484 -23.59 -15.88 12.79
C PRO A 484 -22.25 -16.33 12.19
N TYR A 485 -21.31 -15.42 12.01
CA TYR A 485 -20.02 -15.66 11.36
C TYR A 485 -18.85 -15.68 12.35
N VAL A 486 -19.06 -15.35 13.63
CA VAL A 486 -18.01 -15.25 14.66
C VAL A 486 -17.17 -16.52 14.71
N THR A 487 -17.80 -17.70 14.80
CA THR A 487 -17.08 -18.98 14.86
C THR A 487 -16.18 -19.21 13.63
N MET A 488 -16.67 -18.88 12.43
CA MET A 488 -15.88 -19.03 11.19
C MET A 488 -14.67 -18.09 11.18
N LEU A 489 -14.86 -16.85 11.62
CA LEU A 489 -13.79 -15.85 11.69
C LEU A 489 -12.75 -16.23 12.74
N LEU A 490 -13.18 -16.66 13.92
CA LEU A 490 -12.29 -17.17 14.98
C LEU A 490 -11.46 -18.36 14.50
N GLN A 491 -12.06 -19.33 13.80
CA GLN A 491 -11.34 -20.46 13.25
C GLN A 491 -10.30 -20.04 12.20
N ALA A 492 -10.62 -19.04 11.36
CA ALA A 492 -9.65 -18.48 10.41
C ALA A 492 -8.48 -17.79 11.13
N LEU A 493 -8.75 -17.02 12.19
CA LEU A 493 -7.70 -16.38 13.01
C LEU A 493 -6.86 -17.41 13.76
N LEU A 494 -7.46 -18.46 14.32
CA LEU A 494 -6.76 -19.54 15.02
C LEU A 494 -5.74 -20.26 14.11
N MET A 495 -6.03 -20.37 12.81
CA MET A 495 -5.05 -20.87 11.84
C MET A 495 -3.87 -19.92 11.67
N CYS A 496 -4.10 -18.60 11.71
CA CYS A 496 -3.07 -17.57 11.59
C CYS A 496 -2.08 -17.54 12.78
N PHE A 497 -2.40 -18.13 13.94
CA PHE A 497 -1.42 -18.27 15.03
C PHE A 497 -0.20 -19.12 14.66
N HIS A 498 -0.35 -20.02 13.68
CA HIS A 498 0.73 -20.87 13.18
C HIS A 498 1.36 -20.31 11.90
N ASP A 499 1.07 -19.06 11.56
CA ASP A 499 1.61 -18.45 10.36
C ASP A 499 3.12 -18.25 10.49
N GLU A 500 3.85 -18.51 9.40
CA GLU A 500 5.28 -18.27 9.37
C GLU A 500 5.61 -16.78 9.45
N SER A 501 4.72 -15.92 8.96
CA SER A 501 4.89 -14.47 9.02
C SER A 501 4.45 -13.94 10.39
N TRP A 502 5.39 -13.43 11.19
CA TRP A 502 5.07 -12.87 12.50
C TRP A 502 4.02 -11.73 12.47
N PRO A 503 3.96 -10.82 11.47
CA PRO A 503 2.90 -9.81 11.41
C PRO A 503 1.50 -10.42 11.30
N VAL A 504 1.37 -11.60 10.69
CA VAL A 504 0.08 -12.30 10.60
C VAL A 504 -0.31 -12.88 11.97
N ARG A 505 0.67 -13.36 12.75
CA ARG A 505 0.45 -13.86 14.12
C ARG A 505 0.08 -12.73 15.07
N ASP A 506 0.76 -11.59 14.99
CA ASP A 506 0.48 -10.35 15.74
C ASP A 506 -0.99 -9.95 15.56
N GLU A 507 -1.40 -9.75 14.31
CA GLU A 507 -2.76 -9.32 13.99
C GLU A 507 -3.81 -10.36 14.37
N ALA A 508 -3.49 -11.65 14.26
CA ALA A 508 -4.40 -12.71 14.71
C ALA A 508 -4.59 -12.71 16.23
N CYS A 509 -3.54 -12.41 17.00
CA CYS A 509 -3.62 -12.29 18.46
C CYS A 509 -4.58 -11.17 18.86
N LEU A 510 -4.36 -9.96 18.34
CA LEU A 510 -5.19 -8.79 18.63
C LEU A 510 -6.65 -8.97 18.18
N ALA A 511 -6.85 -9.52 16.98
CA ALA A 511 -8.18 -9.76 16.44
C ALA A 511 -8.98 -10.69 17.36
N CYS A 512 -8.39 -11.79 17.85
CA CYS A 512 -9.08 -12.71 18.75
C CYS A 512 -9.44 -12.07 20.10
N GLY A 513 -8.58 -11.21 20.65
CA GLY A 513 -8.87 -10.44 21.87
C GLY A 513 -10.08 -9.52 21.66
N THR A 514 -10.10 -8.82 20.54
CA THR A 514 -11.21 -7.93 20.13
C THR A 514 -12.54 -8.69 20.00
N PHE A 515 -12.52 -9.91 19.43
CA PHE A 515 -13.71 -10.75 19.38
C PHE A 515 -14.21 -11.18 20.76
N CYS A 516 -13.31 -11.48 21.71
CA CYS A 516 -13.72 -11.82 23.07
C CYS A 516 -14.44 -10.65 23.76
N LEU A 517 -14.05 -9.41 23.46
CA LEU A 517 -14.76 -8.23 23.96
C LEU A 517 -16.14 -8.05 23.31
N ALA A 518 -16.22 -8.18 21.98
CA ALA A 518 -17.45 -7.92 21.23
C ALA A 518 -18.48 -9.05 21.31
N PHE A 519 -18.03 -10.30 21.38
CA PHE A 519 -18.85 -11.51 21.29
C PHE A 519 -18.40 -12.55 22.32
N ALA A 520 -18.41 -12.16 23.59
CA ALA A 520 -17.89 -13.00 24.68
C ALA A 520 -18.57 -14.38 24.73
N GLU A 521 -19.90 -14.45 24.54
CA GLU A 521 -20.65 -15.70 24.60
C GLU A 521 -20.29 -16.64 23.44
N GLU A 522 -20.22 -16.12 22.21
CA GLU A 522 -19.88 -16.89 21.02
C GLU A 522 -18.43 -17.38 21.02
N CYS A 523 -17.53 -16.68 21.73
CA CYS A 523 -16.13 -17.05 21.87
C CYS A 523 -15.86 -18.15 22.92
N VAL A 524 -16.79 -18.38 23.86
CA VAL A 524 -16.63 -19.36 24.97
C VAL A 524 -16.16 -20.75 24.50
N PRO A 525 -16.72 -21.36 23.42
CA PRO A 525 -16.30 -22.69 22.99
C PRO A 525 -14.82 -22.81 22.62
N GLU A 526 -14.25 -21.75 22.05
CA GLU A 526 -12.84 -21.69 21.61
C GLU A 526 -11.91 -21.10 22.66
N LEU A 527 -12.45 -20.53 23.75
CA LEU A 527 -11.68 -19.87 24.79
C LEU A 527 -10.52 -20.72 25.37
N PRO A 528 -10.67 -22.04 25.61
CA PRO A 528 -9.55 -22.86 26.05
C PRO A 528 -8.38 -22.88 25.05
N THR A 529 -8.70 -22.97 23.75
CA THR A 529 -7.70 -22.96 22.67
C THR A 529 -7.09 -21.57 22.50
N LEU A 530 -7.90 -20.52 22.54
CA LEU A 530 -7.42 -19.13 22.52
C LEU A 530 -6.44 -18.85 23.67
N PHE A 531 -6.79 -19.26 24.88
CA PHE A 531 -5.91 -19.12 26.04
C PHE A 531 -4.60 -19.87 25.84
N GLU A 532 -4.63 -21.14 25.40
CA GLU A 532 -3.42 -21.89 25.08
C GLU A 532 -2.54 -21.13 24.06
N ARG A 533 -3.15 -20.65 22.97
CA ARG A 533 -2.45 -19.93 21.90
C ARG A 533 -1.85 -18.61 22.36
N TRP A 534 -2.58 -17.76 23.08
CA TRP A 534 -2.02 -16.53 23.61
C TRP A 534 -0.87 -16.80 24.59
N THR A 535 -0.99 -17.81 25.46
CA THR A 535 0.12 -18.14 26.37
C THR A 535 1.34 -18.72 25.66
N GLU A 536 1.15 -19.37 24.51
CA GLU A 536 2.23 -19.77 23.61
C GLU A 536 2.90 -18.55 22.98
N GLN A 537 2.12 -17.60 22.46
CA GLN A 537 2.60 -16.38 21.80
C GLN A 537 3.22 -15.36 22.77
N LEU A 538 2.80 -15.35 24.04
CA LEU A 538 3.44 -14.58 25.11
C LEU A 538 4.92 -14.96 25.31
N THR A 539 5.36 -16.06 24.71
CA THR A 539 6.74 -16.56 24.74
C THR A 539 7.36 -16.66 23.34
N ASP A 540 6.78 -16.01 22.32
CA ASP A 540 7.34 -15.95 20.96
C ASP A 540 8.71 -15.26 20.97
N GLN A 541 9.53 -15.52 19.95
CA GLN A 541 10.85 -14.91 19.78
C GLN A 541 10.74 -13.43 19.38
N ILE A 542 9.66 -13.06 18.70
CA ILE A 542 9.36 -11.70 18.26
C ILE A 542 8.65 -10.93 19.38
N TRP A 543 9.15 -9.75 19.71
CA TRP A 543 8.67 -8.96 20.84
C TRP A 543 7.24 -8.43 20.65
N SER A 544 6.86 -8.05 19.43
CA SER A 544 5.53 -7.53 19.13
C SER A 544 4.46 -8.62 19.29
N VAL A 545 4.74 -9.85 18.85
CA VAL A 545 3.87 -11.03 19.10
C VAL A 545 3.62 -11.21 20.60
N ARG A 546 4.66 -11.05 21.44
CA ARG A 546 4.53 -11.18 22.91
C ARG A 546 3.66 -10.07 23.49
N GLU A 547 3.83 -8.85 23.00
CA GLU A 547 3.03 -7.70 23.41
C GLU A 547 1.55 -7.86 23.05
N ASP A 548 1.26 -8.24 21.82
CA ASP A 548 -0.11 -8.41 21.34
C ASP A 548 -0.82 -9.59 22.00
N ALA A 549 -0.09 -10.65 22.33
CA ALA A 549 -0.60 -11.73 23.16
C ALA A 549 -0.95 -11.25 24.58
N ALA A 550 -0.17 -10.33 25.14
CA ALA A 550 -0.49 -9.72 26.44
C ALA A 550 -1.74 -8.85 26.37
N VAL A 551 -1.89 -8.03 25.32
CA VAL A 551 -3.10 -7.23 25.06
C VAL A 551 -4.33 -8.13 24.98
N ALA A 552 -4.26 -9.20 24.18
CA ALA A 552 -5.38 -10.14 24.03
C ALA A 552 -5.73 -10.89 25.33
N LEU A 553 -4.75 -11.21 26.17
CA LEU A 553 -5.01 -11.75 27.52
C LEU A 553 -5.67 -10.71 28.44
N GLY A 554 -5.31 -9.42 28.31
CA GLY A 554 -6.01 -8.31 28.97
C GLY A 554 -7.48 -8.23 28.54
N ASP A 555 -7.73 -8.24 27.23
CA ASP A 555 -9.08 -8.25 26.65
C ASP A 555 -9.91 -9.45 27.15
N ALA A 556 -9.30 -10.63 27.26
CA ALA A 556 -9.96 -11.80 27.81
C ALA A 556 -10.33 -11.64 29.29
N ILE A 557 -9.52 -10.95 30.09
CA ILE A 557 -9.88 -10.65 31.49
C ILE A 557 -11.08 -9.70 31.52
N THR A 558 -11.10 -8.68 30.66
CA THR A 558 -12.23 -7.76 30.55
C THR A 558 -13.51 -8.48 30.12
N ALA A 559 -13.42 -9.42 29.17
CA ALA A 559 -14.57 -10.21 28.74
C ALA A 559 -15.09 -11.18 29.82
N TYR A 560 -14.19 -11.94 30.46
CA TYR A 560 -14.57 -13.12 31.26
C TYR A 560 -14.39 -12.96 32.78
N GLY A 561 -13.80 -11.87 33.24
CA GLY A 561 -13.82 -11.49 34.64
C GLY A 561 -12.80 -12.21 35.55
N PRO A 562 -13.10 -12.32 36.86
CA PRO A 562 -12.15 -12.78 37.89
C PRO A 562 -11.58 -14.18 37.65
N ASP A 563 -12.35 -15.10 37.06
CA ASP A 563 -11.90 -16.46 36.77
C ASP A 563 -10.79 -16.47 35.71
N MET A 564 -10.87 -15.59 34.72
CA MET A 564 -9.80 -15.41 33.73
C MET A 564 -8.58 -14.73 34.35
N LEU A 565 -8.79 -13.73 35.21
CA LEU A 565 -7.70 -13.10 35.95
C LEU A 565 -6.90 -14.12 36.77
N GLU A 566 -7.54 -15.03 37.50
CA GLU A 566 -6.80 -16.02 38.29
C GLU A 566 -5.95 -16.98 37.42
N LYS A 567 -6.46 -17.35 36.23
CA LYS A 567 -5.67 -18.13 35.25
C LYS A 567 -4.44 -17.36 34.78
N VAL A 568 -4.62 -16.08 34.44
CA VAL A 568 -3.53 -15.17 34.02
C VAL A 568 -2.52 -14.95 35.17
N MET A 569 -3.00 -14.78 36.40
CA MET A 569 -2.14 -14.63 37.57
C MET A 569 -1.30 -15.88 37.84
N THR A 570 -1.87 -17.07 37.61
CA THR A 570 -1.13 -18.33 37.67
C THR A 570 -0.03 -18.39 36.61
N LEU A 571 -0.30 -17.88 35.40
CA LEU A 571 0.70 -17.77 34.34
C LEU A 571 1.85 -16.83 34.72
N ILE A 572 1.55 -15.62 35.21
CA ILE A 572 2.56 -14.63 35.63
C ILE A 572 3.45 -15.21 36.73
N ARG A 573 2.87 -15.81 37.77
CA ARG A 573 3.63 -16.43 38.87
C ARG A 573 4.59 -17.52 38.37
N LYS A 574 4.26 -18.21 37.27
CA LYS A 574 5.10 -19.24 36.66
C LYS A 574 6.14 -18.69 35.69
N LYS A 575 5.76 -17.73 34.85
CA LYS A 575 6.54 -17.28 33.69
C LYS A 575 7.43 -16.08 33.97
N LEU A 576 7.03 -15.17 34.86
CA LEU A 576 7.85 -14.02 35.25
C LEU A 576 9.25 -14.43 35.77
N PRO A 577 9.43 -15.44 36.63
CA PRO A 577 10.77 -15.84 37.09
C PRO A 577 11.61 -16.60 36.05
N ALA A 578 11.09 -16.94 34.86
CA ALA A 578 11.74 -17.86 33.92
C ALA A 578 13.12 -17.39 33.43
N ALA A 579 13.37 -16.09 33.34
CA ALA A 579 14.69 -15.53 33.03
C ALA A 579 15.80 -15.99 33.99
N LYS A 580 15.47 -16.40 35.23
CA LYS A 580 16.43 -16.98 36.18
C LYS A 580 17.00 -18.32 35.69
N ASP A 581 16.23 -19.05 34.89
CA ASP A 581 16.61 -20.34 34.30
C ASP A 581 17.38 -20.18 32.98
N GLN A 582 17.55 -18.94 32.49
CA GLN A 582 18.33 -18.67 31.29
C GLN A 582 19.79 -19.10 31.50
N ALA A 583 20.34 -19.89 30.58
CA ALA A 583 21.73 -20.34 30.67
C ALA A 583 22.70 -19.14 30.62
N PRO A 584 23.74 -19.12 31.47
CA PRO A 584 24.78 -18.10 31.41
C PRO A 584 25.46 -18.06 30.03
N MET A 585 25.70 -16.86 29.52
CA MET A 585 26.37 -16.65 28.24
C MET A 585 27.16 -15.34 28.27
N SER A 586 28.39 -15.36 27.78
CA SER A 586 29.18 -14.13 27.62
C SER A 586 28.75 -13.31 26.40
N ARG A 587 29.02 -12.00 26.40
CA ARG A 587 28.76 -11.14 25.24
C ARG A 587 29.55 -11.57 24.01
N GLU A 588 30.76 -12.10 24.19
CA GLU A 588 31.60 -12.62 23.12
C GLU A 588 31.06 -13.90 22.51
N GLU A 589 30.48 -14.80 23.32
CA GLU A 589 29.79 -16.01 22.83
C GLU A 589 28.52 -15.63 22.06
N TYR A 590 27.73 -14.70 22.60
CA TYR A 590 26.52 -14.23 21.94
C TYR A 590 26.82 -13.56 20.60
N LYS A 591 27.82 -12.67 20.55
CA LYS A 591 28.28 -12.06 19.29
C LYS A 591 28.79 -13.10 18.30
N ARG A 592 29.44 -14.16 18.76
CA ARG A 592 29.89 -15.25 17.87
C ARG A 592 28.69 -15.99 17.26
N LEU A 593 27.67 -16.30 18.06
CA LEU A 593 26.43 -16.92 17.57
C LEU A 593 25.68 -16.02 16.58
N GLN A 594 25.56 -14.72 16.86
CA GLN A 594 24.92 -13.78 15.93
C GLN A 594 25.68 -13.63 14.61
N ASN A 595 27.01 -13.73 14.63
CA ASN A 595 27.85 -13.62 13.43
C ASN A 595 28.10 -14.98 12.75
N ASP A 596 27.53 -16.07 13.24
CA ASP A 596 27.66 -17.37 12.61
C ASP A 596 26.82 -17.41 11.33
N ALA A 597 27.49 -17.29 10.18
CA ALA A 597 26.84 -17.34 8.88
C ALA A 597 26.03 -18.63 8.68
N GLN A 598 26.44 -19.76 9.27
CA GLN A 598 25.70 -21.02 9.15
C GLN A 598 24.38 -21.00 9.94
N ALA A 599 24.30 -20.21 11.02
CA ALA A 599 23.06 -19.97 11.76
C ALA A 599 22.05 -19.11 10.98
N HIS A 600 22.49 -18.44 9.91
CA HIS A 600 21.68 -17.55 9.05
C HIS A 600 21.58 -18.03 7.59
N THR A 601 22.14 -19.20 7.25
CA THR A 601 22.01 -19.81 5.92
C THR A 601 20.72 -20.63 5.81
N GLY A 602 19.99 -20.47 4.69
CA GLY A 602 18.67 -21.10 4.48
C GLY A 602 17.50 -20.12 4.51
N ASN A 603 17.75 -18.85 4.85
CA ASN A 603 16.75 -17.80 4.82
C ASN A 603 16.39 -17.41 3.37
N GLN A 604 15.10 -17.36 3.07
CA GLN A 604 14.57 -16.97 1.77
C GLN A 604 15.02 -15.53 1.42
N LEU A 605 15.67 -15.34 0.27
CA LEU A 605 16.06 -14.02 -0.24
C LEU A 605 14.84 -13.29 -0.81
N TYR A 606 14.61 -12.05 -0.35
CA TYR A 606 13.56 -11.16 -0.84
C TYR A 606 14.12 -10.10 -1.80
N SER A 607 13.35 -9.77 -2.84
CA SER A 607 13.57 -8.59 -3.66
C SER A 607 12.86 -7.38 -3.04
N CYS A 608 13.61 -6.31 -2.81
CA CYS A 608 13.20 -5.02 -2.24
C CYS A 608 11.97 -4.37 -2.92
N GLY A 609 11.55 -4.85 -4.10
CA GLY A 609 10.40 -4.31 -4.84
C GLY A 609 9.07 -5.07 -4.70
N SER A 610 8.98 -6.19 -3.98
CA SER A 610 7.74 -6.99 -3.98
C SER A 610 7.35 -7.75 -2.72
N LEU A 611 8.24 -7.93 -1.73
CA LEU A 611 7.97 -8.65 -0.46
C LEU A 611 7.19 -10.00 -0.57
N ALA A 612 7.05 -10.57 -1.77
CA ALA A 612 6.42 -11.87 -2.00
C ALA A 612 7.47 -12.77 -2.67
N PRO A 613 7.90 -13.86 -2.02
CA PRO A 613 8.79 -14.81 -2.67
C PRO A 613 8.07 -15.53 -3.80
N LYS A 614 8.85 -16.06 -4.75
CA LYS A 614 8.33 -16.95 -5.79
C LYS A 614 7.55 -18.10 -5.13
N LEU A 615 6.28 -18.23 -5.51
CA LEU A 615 5.36 -19.29 -5.11
C LEU A 615 6.01 -20.67 -5.33
N ARG A 616 6.46 -21.35 -4.28
CA ARG A 616 6.71 -22.79 -4.36
C ARG A 616 5.39 -23.52 -4.14
N LYS A 617 4.82 -24.03 -5.23
CA LYS A 617 3.69 -24.96 -5.19
C LYS A 617 4.22 -26.36 -4.92
N GLY A 618 4.17 -26.81 -3.66
CA GLY A 618 4.45 -28.20 -3.30
C GLY A 618 5.28 -28.35 -2.04
N GLY A 619 4.60 -28.48 -0.90
CA GLY A 619 5.18 -28.79 0.39
C GLY A 619 4.41 -28.09 1.50
N ALA A 620 4.25 -28.72 2.64
CA ALA A 620 3.66 -28.13 3.85
C ALA A 620 4.61 -27.09 4.50
N GLY A 621 5.14 -26.17 3.69
CA GLY A 621 5.86 -24.97 4.10
C GLY A 621 5.16 -23.81 3.43
N ARG A 622 4.58 -22.93 4.24
CA ARG A 622 4.05 -21.65 3.80
C ARG A 622 5.27 -20.77 3.47
N ILE A 623 5.06 -19.51 3.07
CA ILE A 623 6.15 -18.65 2.60
C ILE A 623 6.28 -17.46 3.57
N GLY A 624 7.17 -17.57 4.56
CA GLY A 624 7.43 -16.60 5.62
C GLY A 624 8.64 -15.68 5.43
N CYS A 625 8.65 -14.55 6.16
CA CYS A 625 9.70 -13.52 6.18
C CYS A 625 11.06 -14.08 6.64
N SER A 626 12.17 -13.44 6.23
CA SER A 626 13.56 -13.92 6.22
C SER A 626 14.24 -14.22 7.57
N SER A 627 13.47 -14.32 8.66
CA SER A 627 13.97 -14.71 9.99
C SER A 627 13.06 -15.70 10.72
N CYS A 628 11.88 -16.02 10.15
CA CYS A 628 10.83 -16.75 10.86
C CYS A 628 10.95 -18.27 10.75
N ALA A 629 11.79 -18.76 9.85
CA ALA A 629 12.09 -20.19 9.68
C ALA A 629 13.13 -20.71 10.70
N ILE A 630 13.71 -19.83 11.52
CA ILE A 630 14.58 -20.27 12.63
C ILE A 630 13.66 -20.65 13.80
N ASP A 631 13.07 -21.84 13.69
CA ASP A 631 12.34 -22.49 14.78
C ASP A 631 13.35 -22.95 15.84
N ARG A 632 14.00 -21.98 16.50
CA ARG A 632 14.81 -22.24 17.68
C ARG A 632 13.88 -22.42 18.88
N PRO A 633 14.27 -23.23 19.86
CA PRO A 633 13.57 -23.29 21.13
C PRO A 633 13.40 -21.89 21.73
N LYS A 634 12.20 -21.64 22.25
CA LYS A 634 11.87 -20.45 23.02
C LYS A 634 12.80 -20.35 24.23
N ALA A 635 13.40 -19.19 24.41
CA ALA A 635 14.34 -18.93 25.49
C ALA A 635 13.57 -18.56 26.78
N PRO A 636 14.00 -19.05 27.96
CA PRO A 636 13.34 -18.72 29.22
C PRO A 636 13.13 -17.21 29.47
N TRP A 637 14.05 -16.35 29.05
CA TRP A 637 13.91 -14.89 29.22
C TRP A 637 12.75 -14.28 28.39
N GLU A 638 12.37 -14.88 27.26
CA GLU A 638 11.27 -14.40 26.42
C GLU A 638 9.92 -14.52 27.14
N ALA A 639 9.77 -15.55 27.98
CA ALA A 639 8.60 -15.69 28.83
C ALA A 639 8.51 -14.60 29.91
N THR A 640 9.64 -14.22 30.50
CA THR A 640 9.71 -13.10 31.43
C THR A 640 9.39 -11.79 30.71
N ASP A 641 9.92 -11.58 29.51
CA ASP A 641 9.67 -10.39 28.70
C ASP A 641 8.19 -10.24 28.34
N GLY A 642 7.52 -11.31 27.89
CA GLY A 642 6.07 -11.32 27.69
C GLY A 642 5.28 -10.96 28.95
N CYS A 643 5.72 -11.40 30.13
CA CYS A 643 5.08 -11.01 31.38
C CYS A 643 5.22 -9.50 31.69
N ILE A 644 6.24 -8.80 31.18
CA ILE A 644 6.35 -7.34 31.37
C ILE A 644 5.18 -6.64 30.67
N TYR A 645 4.91 -7.00 29.42
CA TYR A 645 3.77 -6.49 28.66
C TYR A 645 2.44 -6.83 29.35
N LEU A 646 2.30 -8.06 29.85
CA LEU A 646 1.10 -8.49 30.54
C LEU A 646 0.87 -7.75 31.87
N ILE A 647 1.93 -7.47 32.63
CA ILE A 647 1.84 -6.66 33.85
C ILE A 647 1.43 -5.23 33.52
N ARG A 648 1.91 -4.67 32.39
CA ARG A 648 1.45 -3.38 31.90
C ARG A 648 -0.05 -3.40 31.63
N GLU A 649 -0.54 -4.34 30.84
CA GLU A 649 -1.98 -4.45 30.53
C GLU A 649 -2.83 -4.56 31.79
N LEU A 650 -2.41 -5.39 32.74
CA LEU A 650 -3.06 -5.51 34.04
C LEU A 650 -3.10 -4.18 34.79
N CYS A 651 -1.99 -3.43 34.82
CA CYS A 651 -1.94 -2.14 35.49
C CYS A 651 -2.86 -1.11 34.81
N ILE A 652 -2.79 -1.00 33.48
CA ILE A 652 -3.58 -0.02 32.71
C ILE A 652 -5.08 -0.23 32.93
N ARG A 653 -5.54 -1.47 32.92
CA ARG A 653 -6.99 -1.76 32.89
C ARG A 653 -7.62 -1.91 34.26
N PHE A 654 -6.84 -2.30 35.27
CA PHE A 654 -7.40 -2.79 36.55
C PHE A 654 -6.74 -2.23 37.80
N ALA A 655 -5.74 -1.34 37.71
CA ALA A 655 -5.07 -0.84 38.90
C ALA A 655 -5.79 0.32 39.59
N ASP A 656 -6.47 1.22 38.86
CA ASP A 656 -7.25 2.32 39.46
C ASP A 656 -8.70 1.89 39.67
N LYS A 657 -9.17 1.95 40.91
CA LYS A 657 -10.57 1.64 41.24
C LYS A 657 -11.56 2.64 40.62
N ASN A 658 -11.13 3.88 40.38
CA ASN A 658 -12.01 4.91 39.82
C ASN A 658 -12.07 4.87 38.29
N ASP A 659 -11.18 4.10 37.67
CA ASP A 659 -10.99 4.04 36.22
C ASP A 659 -10.51 2.62 35.86
N THR A 660 -11.38 1.64 36.13
CA THR A 660 -11.17 0.21 35.82
C THR A 660 -12.12 -0.21 34.71
N GLU A 661 -11.67 -1.07 33.80
CA GLU A 661 -12.54 -1.65 32.77
C GLU A 661 -13.61 -2.58 33.38
N ARG A 662 -13.42 -3.04 34.63
CA ARG A 662 -14.35 -3.90 35.37
C ARG A 662 -14.38 -3.61 36.87
N ASP A 663 -15.57 -3.33 37.40
CA ASP A 663 -15.77 -3.02 38.83
C ASP A 663 -15.49 -4.20 39.78
N ASP A 664 -15.64 -5.44 39.29
CA ASP A 664 -15.38 -6.67 40.05
C ASP A 664 -13.90 -7.07 40.06
N ILE A 665 -13.05 -6.32 39.37
CA ILE A 665 -11.60 -6.52 39.32
C ILE A 665 -10.88 -5.24 39.74
N VAL A 666 -10.13 -5.31 40.84
CA VAL A 666 -9.21 -4.25 41.26
C VAL A 666 -7.89 -4.85 41.73
N LEU A 667 -6.80 -4.49 41.06
CA LEU A 667 -5.45 -4.92 41.41
C LEU A 667 -4.90 -4.09 42.57
N GLY A 668 -5.19 -4.58 43.78
CA GLY A 668 -4.65 -4.03 45.01
C GLY A 668 -3.14 -4.27 45.18
N ASP A 669 -2.53 -3.51 46.09
CA ASP A 669 -1.09 -3.59 46.34
C ASP A 669 -0.63 -4.94 46.92
N ASN A 670 -1.53 -5.68 47.57
CA ASN A 670 -1.28 -7.04 48.04
C ASN A 670 -1.00 -8.02 46.89
N ILE A 671 -1.46 -7.70 45.68
CA ILE A 671 -1.24 -8.49 44.45
C ILE A 671 -0.06 -7.92 43.67
N LEU A 672 -0.05 -6.60 43.45
CA LEU A 672 0.93 -5.94 42.59
C LEU A 672 2.33 -5.87 43.21
N LEU A 673 2.46 -5.61 44.52
CA LEU A 673 3.78 -5.42 45.14
C LEU A 673 4.69 -6.67 45.03
N PRO A 674 4.21 -7.91 45.28
CA PRO A 674 5.00 -9.10 45.01
C PRO A 674 5.44 -9.24 43.55
N ILE A 675 4.54 -8.96 42.60
CA ILE A 675 4.82 -9.07 41.15
C ILE A 675 5.86 -8.03 40.73
N MET A 676 5.68 -6.78 41.14
CA MET A 676 6.58 -5.68 40.79
C MET A 676 7.96 -5.86 41.42
N THR A 677 8.02 -6.47 42.60
CA THR A 677 9.29 -6.84 43.25
C THR A 677 9.99 -7.93 42.44
N GLU A 678 9.29 -9.00 42.08
CA GLU A 678 9.84 -10.07 41.24
C GLU A 678 10.29 -9.54 39.86
N LEU A 679 9.52 -8.64 39.24
CA LEU A 679 9.86 -7.95 38.00
C LEU A 679 11.18 -7.17 38.14
N ALA A 680 11.34 -6.39 39.20
CA ALA A 680 12.58 -5.68 39.45
C ALA A 680 13.78 -6.65 39.63
N GLU A 681 13.59 -7.76 40.36
CA GLU A 681 14.61 -8.78 40.58
C GLU A 681 15.06 -9.48 39.30
N VAL A 682 14.14 -9.89 38.43
CA VAL A 682 14.51 -10.56 37.17
C VAL A 682 15.21 -9.61 36.20
N CYS A 683 14.88 -8.31 36.21
CA CYS A 683 15.56 -7.32 35.39
C CYS A 683 16.96 -6.91 35.93
N ARG A 684 17.30 -7.29 37.18
CA ARG A 684 18.68 -7.17 37.73
C ARG A 684 19.63 -8.25 37.21
N LEU A 685 19.12 -9.30 36.56
CA LEU A 685 19.96 -10.37 36.01
C LEU A 685 20.92 -9.83 34.94
N SER A 686 22.13 -10.37 34.91
CA SER A 686 23.20 -9.94 34.00
C SER A 686 24.08 -11.09 33.52
N HIS A 687 23.71 -12.34 33.82
CA HIS A 687 24.46 -13.53 33.44
C HIS A 687 24.28 -13.93 31.97
N TYR A 688 23.40 -13.26 31.23
CA TYR A 688 23.16 -13.47 29.81
C TYR A 688 22.96 -12.12 29.07
N PRO A 689 23.40 -11.97 27.80
CA PRO A 689 23.41 -10.67 27.14
C PRO A 689 22.02 -10.11 26.83
N GLN A 690 21.05 -10.98 26.52
CA GLN A 690 19.65 -10.57 26.27
C GLN A 690 18.95 -9.99 27.50
N SER A 691 19.57 -10.02 28.69
CA SER A 691 19.09 -9.26 29.85
C SER A 691 19.01 -7.76 29.57
N ASP A 692 19.82 -7.26 28.63
CA ASP A 692 19.74 -5.89 28.13
C ASP A 692 18.43 -5.63 27.36
N ASP A 693 17.98 -6.61 26.56
CA ASP A 693 16.72 -6.54 25.81
C ASP A 693 15.55 -6.52 26.79
N LEU A 694 15.57 -7.39 27.80
CA LEU A 694 14.58 -7.41 28.88
C LEU A 694 14.50 -6.08 29.65
N ARG A 695 15.65 -5.47 29.97
CA ARG A 695 15.69 -4.13 30.58
C ARG A 695 15.15 -3.06 29.63
N THR A 696 15.44 -3.16 28.34
CA THR A 696 14.90 -2.25 27.32
C THR A 696 13.37 -2.28 27.34
N THR A 697 12.78 -3.48 27.36
CA THR A 697 11.33 -3.67 27.52
C THR A 697 10.83 -3.05 28.81
N LEU A 698 11.44 -3.38 29.97
CA LEU A 698 11.06 -2.80 31.27
C LEU A 698 11.00 -1.27 31.21
N TRP A 699 12.03 -0.60 30.68
CA TRP A 699 12.07 0.86 30.68
C TRP A 699 11.08 1.51 29.71
N ARG A 700 10.68 0.80 28.66
CA ARG A 700 9.57 1.25 27.81
C ARG A 700 8.22 1.09 28.48
N GLN A 701 8.03 0.02 29.26
CA GLN A 701 6.74 -0.29 29.88
C GLN A 701 6.54 0.30 31.28
N LEU A 702 7.60 0.70 31.99
CA LEU A 702 7.49 1.26 33.34
C LEU A 702 6.77 2.62 33.38
N PRO A 703 6.97 3.55 32.43
CA PRO A 703 6.20 4.80 32.39
C PRO A 703 4.68 4.61 32.27
N PRO A 704 4.13 3.83 31.31
CA PRO A 704 2.68 3.60 31.26
C PRO A 704 2.15 2.88 32.50
N ILE A 705 2.91 1.92 33.07
CA ILE A 705 2.57 1.30 34.37
C ILE A 705 2.47 2.37 35.48
N ALA A 706 3.44 3.28 35.56
CA ALA A 706 3.49 4.32 36.57
C ALA A 706 2.35 5.34 36.42
N GLN A 707 1.98 5.67 35.18
CA GLN A 707 0.85 6.53 34.87
C GLN A 707 -0.47 5.87 35.32
N ALA A 708 -0.70 4.61 34.96
CA ALA A 708 -1.89 3.85 35.34
C ALA A 708 -2.05 3.68 36.86
N LEU A 709 -0.94 3.48 37.59
CA LEU A 709 -0.96 3.43 39.06
C LEU A 709 -1.26 4.80 39.70
N GLY A 710 -1.03 5.88 38.96
CA GLY A 710 -1.11 7.25 39.44
C GLY A 710 0.11 7.68 40.26
N LYS A 711 0.41 8.98 40.16
CA LYS A 711 1.60 9.61 40.77
C LYS A 711 1.82 9.25 42.24
N ARG A 712 0.77 9.33 43.07
CA ARG A 712 0.90 9.17 44.53
C ARG A 712 1.29 7.73 44.88
N ARG A 713 0.52 6.77 44.37
CA ARG A 713 0.69 5.33 44.64
C ARG A 713 2.02 4.83 44.12
N PHE A 714 2.36 5.15 42.85
CA PHE A 714 3.64 4.78 42.25
C PHE A 714 4.83 5.32 43.05
N LYS A 715 4.83 6.64 43.33
CA LYS A 715 5.90 7.28 44.10
C LYS A 715 6.09 6.67 45.50
N SER A 716 4.99 6.36 46.21
CA SER A 716 5.08 5.90 47.59
C SER A 716 5.49 4.44 47.75
N MET A 717 5.16 3.58 46.78
CA MET A 717 5.26 2.12 46.97
C MET A 717 6.10 1.41 45.93
N TYR A 718 6.20 1.93 44.71
CA TYR A 718 6.76 1.19 43.58
C TYR A 718 8.06 1.78 43.04
N LEU A 719 8.22 3.11 43.07
CA LEU A 719 9.39 3.79 42.52
C LEU A 719 10.71 3.22 43.10
N GLU A 720 10.77 3.02 44.42
CA GLU A 720 11.98 2.57 45.11
C GLU A 720 12.50 1.21 44.62
N LEU A 721 11.61 0.34 44.14
CA LEU A 721 11.97 -0.98 43.60
C LEU A 721 12.92 -0.89 42.40
N PHE A 722 12.83 0.22 41.64
CA PHE A 722 13.53 0.40 40.37
C PHE A 722 14.66 1.44 40.41
N VAL A 723 14.72 2.29 41.44
CA VAL A 723 15.67 3.43 41.52
C VAL A 723 17.13 2.98 41.35
N GLU A 724 17.56 1.95 42.06
CA GLU A 724 18.93 1.44 41.95
C GLU A 724 19.23 0.86 40.56
N LEU A 725 18.28 0.09 40.01
CA LEU A 725 18.42 -0.54 38.70
C LEU A 725 18.47 0.51 37.59
N LEU A 726 17.60 1.53 37.67
CA LEU A 726 17.55 2.66 36.74
C LEU A 726 18.86 3.45 36.79
N SER A 727 19.33 3.80 37.99
CA SER A 727 20.59 4.52 38.22
C SER A 727 21.78 3.80 37.57
N LYS A 728 21.89 2.48 37.77
CA LYS A 728 22.96 1.67 37.16
C LYS A 728 22.85 1.62 35.63
N ASN A 729 21.63 1.57 35.08
CA ASN A 729 21.43 1.42 33.64
C ASN A 729 21.69 2.70 32.85
N ILE A 730 21.47 3.89 33.43
CA ILE A 730 21.77 5.19 32.79
C ILE A 730 23.23 5.65 32.98
N ASP A 731 23.99 5.00 33.86
CA ASP A 731 25.34 5.45 34.20
C ASP A 731 26.42 4.64 33.46
N ASP A 732 27.03 5.29 32.47
CA ASP A 732 28.10 4.76 31.62
C ASP A 732 29.29 4.18 32.40
N ARG A 733 29.50 4.62 33.66
CA ARG A 733 30.55 4.09 34.54
C ARG A 733 30.41 2.58 34.79
N PHE A 734 29.19 2.05 34.71
CA PHE A 734 28.94 0.63 34.91
C PHE A 734 29.08 -0.21 33.63
N ASN A 735 29.27 0.42 32.45
CA ASN A 735 29.60 -0.11 31.12
C ASN A 735 29.09 -1.53 30.75
N SER A 736 27.93 -1.92 31.29
CA SER A 736 27.43 -3.29 31.26
C SER A 736 26.09 -3.42 30.54
N ALA A 737 25.45 -2.31 30.17
CA ALA A 737 24.20 -2.28 29.43
C ALA A 737 24.41 -2.08 27.93
N SER A 738 23.41 -2.42 27.10
CA SER A 738 23.40 -2.09 25.68
C SER A 738 22.98 -0.64 25.45
N GLN A 739 23.40 -0.02 24.35
CA GLN A 739 23.03 1.37 24.02
C GLN A 739 21.51 1.57 23.91
N LEU A 740 20.79 0.56 23.39
CA LEU A 740 19.33 0.57 23.34
C LEU A 740 18.70 0.61 24.74
N SER A 741 19.24 -0.18 25.67
CA SER A 741 18.77 -0.22 27.05
C SER A 741 19.06 1.09 27.80
N VAL A 742 20.24 1.68 27.59
CA VAL A 742 20.62 2.99 28.16
C VAL A 742 19.68 4.08 27.65
N HIS A 743 19.44 4.14 26.34
CA HIS A 743 18.52 5.11 25.75
C HIS A 743 17.09 4.95 26.28
N ALA A 744 16.58 3.71 26.36
CA ALA A 744 15.25 3.43 26.94
C ALA A 744 15.16 3.83 28.42
N ALA A 745 16.20 3.55 29.22
CA ALA A 745 16.29 3.98 30.62
C ALA A 745 16.33 5.51 30.75
N GLY A 746 17.01 6.20 29.82
CA GLY A 746 17.02 7.65 29.76
C GLY A 746 15.64 8.23 29.46
N GLN A 747 14.92 7.66 28.49
CA GLN A 747 13.52 8.01 28.22
C GLN A 747 12.62 7.79 29.44
N CYS A 748 12.72 6.61 30.05
CA CYS A 748 11.98 6.28 31.26
C CYS A 748 12.26 7.29 32.39
N SER A 749 13.51 7.72 32.55
CA SER A 749 13.90 8.71 33.56
C SER A 749 13.22 10.06 33.31
N GLU A 750 13.12 10.49 32.06
CA GLU A 750 12.44 11.73 31.69
C GLU A 750 10.94 11.65 31.94
N GLU A 751 10.29 10.58 31.48
CA GLU A 751 8.85 10.39 31.66
C GLU A 751 8.46 10.25 33.14
N LEU A 752 9.25 9.50 33.92
CA LEU A 752 9.05 9.41 35.36
C LEU A 752 9.32 10.76 36.05
N ALA A 753 10.33 11.53 35.62
CA ALA A 753 10.58 12.88 36.15
C ALA A 753 9.38 13.80 35.91
N ASN A 754 8.75 13.70 34.75
CA ASN A 754 7.53 14.46 34.41
C ASN A 754 6.35 14.05 35.31
N LEU A 755 6.19 12.75 35.57
CA LEU A 755 5.12 12.23 36.43
C LEU A 755 5.30 12.57 37.91
N VAL A 756 6.45 12.20 38.51
CA VAL A 756 6.66 12.34 39.96
C VAL A 756 7.25 13.69 40.36
N GLY A 757 7.91 14.37 39.44
CA GLY A 757 8.61 15.65 39.61
C GLY A 757 10.14 15.49 39.53
N HIS A 758 10.79 16.32 38.71
CA HIS A 758 12.24 16.28 38.46
C HIS A 758 13.09 16.26 39.74
N GLY A 759 12.85 17.19 40.67
CA GLY A 759 13.61 17.26 41.92
C GLY A 759 13.43 16.02 42.82
N ILE A 760 12.28 15.36 42.73
CA ILE A 760 11.99 14.13 43.50
C ILE A 760 12.77 12.96 42.89
N LEU A 761 12.67 12.73 41.58
CA LEU A 761 13.37 11.62 40.93
C LEU A 761 14.89 11.80 41.04
N ARG A 762 15.39 13.01 40.79
CA ARG A 762 16.80 13.35 40.98
C ARG A 762 17.25 13.08 42.42
N GLY A 763 16.43 13.44 43.41
CA GLY A 763 16.71 13.17 44.83
C GLY A 763 16.85 11.67 45.13
N ARG A 764 15.93 10.84 44.62
CA ARG A 764 16.00 9.38 44.77
C ARG A 764 17.22 8.77 44.08
N LEU A 765 17.52 9.22 42.86
CA LEU A 765 18.72 8.77 42.15
C LEU A 765 19.99 9.22 42.89
N ALA A 766 20.00 10.39 43.54
CA ALA A 766 21.12 10.84 44.36
C ALA A 766 21.41 9.92 45.55
N GLU A 767 20.38 9.34 46.19
CA GLU A 767 20.51 8.40 47.31
C GLU A 767 21.30 7.14 46.91
N VAL A 768 21.29 6.78 45.62
CA VAL A 768 22.02 5.64 45.04
C VAL A 768 23.19 6.06 44.12
N GLY A 769 23.61 7.33 44.16
CA GLY A 769 24.77 7.84 43.41
C GLY A 769 24.56 8.15 41.92
N GLY A 770 23.30 8.18 41.44
CA GLY A 770 22.91 8.38 40.05
C GLY A 770 22.58 9.81 39.62
N ALA A 771 22.71 10.81 40.51
CA ALA A 771 22.30 12.19 40.23
C ALA A 771 23.03 12.81 39.01
N GLU A 772 24.34 12.59 38.90
CA GLU A 772 25.13 13.12 37.77
C GLU A 772 24.75 12.45 36.44
N ALA A 773 24.47 11.14 36.46
CA ALA A 773 24.04 10.42 35.26
C ALA A 773 22.67 10.91 34.79
N PHE A 774 21.75 11.10 35.73
CA PHE A 774 20.43 11.68 35.46
C PHE A 774 20.53 13.09 34.86
N ASP A 775 21.34 13.98 35.46
CA ASP A 775 21.51 15.35 34.95
C ASP A 775 22.09 15.36 33.52
N ARG A 776 23.02 14.45 33.21
CA ARG A 776 23.56 14.30 31.84
C ARG A 776 22.50 13.86 30.83
N VAL A 777 21.71 12.83 31.17
CA VAL A 777 20.61 12.32 30.33
C VAL A 777 19.60 13.42 30.04
N MET A 778 19.18 14.18 31.05
CA MET A 778 18.22 15.27 30.87
C MET A 778 18.76 16.37 29.94
N GLU A 779 20.03 16.72 30.04
CA GLU A 779 20.67 17.69 29.14
C GLU A 779 20.87 17.18 27.72
N GLU A 780 21.07 15.87 27.53
CA GLU A 780 21.10 15.23 26.22
C GLU A 780 19.73 15.26 25.55
N ARG A 781 18.67 14.82 26.26
CA ARG A 781 17.29 14.87 25.79
C ARG A 781 16.82 16.26 25.42
N LYS A 782 17.17 17.25 26.24
CA LYS A 782 16.88 18.65 25.95
C LYS A 782 17.53 19.11 24.64
N ARG A 783 18.76 18.66 24.35
CA ARG A 783 19.44 18.93 23.08
C ARG A 783 18.75 18.23 21.91
N GLU A 784 18.32 16.99 22.07
CA GLU A 784 17.56 16.25 21.05
C GLU A 784 16.24 16.94 20.70
N HIS A 785 15.46 17.36 21.70
CA HIS A 785 14.20 18.09 21.49
C HIS A 785 14.43 19.43 20.78
N MET A 786 15.47 20.18 21.15
CA MET A 786 15.84 21.41 20.44
C MET A 786 16.25 21.16 19.00
N ALA A 787 16.99 20.07 18.73
CA ALA A 787 17.39 19.68 17.38
C ALA A 787 16.19 19.28 16.50
N GLN A 788 15.24 18.52 17.06
CA GLN A 788 14.00 18.14 16.37
C GLN A 788 13.13 19.37 16.05
N GLN A 789 13.02 20.32 16.98
CA GLN A 789 12.30 21.59 16.74
C GLN A 789 12.99 22.47 15.70
N ALA A 790 14.33 22.50 15.69
CA ALA A 790 15.12 23.26 14.71
C ALA A 790 15.11 22.64 13.30
N ALA A 791 14.88 21.34 13.18
CA ALA A 791 14.82 20.63 11.89
C ALA A 791 13.53 20.91 11.08
N GLY A 792 12.56 21.64 11.64
CA GLY A 792 11.27 21.94 11.02
C GLY A 792 10.38 20.70 10.96
N GLY A 793 9.18 20.77 11.55
CA GLY A 793 8.20 19.68 11.63
C GLY A 793 7.65 19.23 10.28
N PHE A 794 8.49 18.62 9.44
CA PHE A 794 8.15 18.05 8.14
C PHE A 794 7.86 16.54 8.18
N VAL A 795 7.68 16.00 9.38
CA VAL A 795 7.04 14.71 9.61
C VAL A 795 5.89 15.01 10.56
N GLY A 796 4.65 14.75 10.11
CA GLY A 796 3.46 14.92 10.94
C GLY A 796 3.63 14.18 12.26
N ALA A 797 2.86 14.57 13.28
CA ALA A 797 2.94 14.10 14.67
C ALA A 797 2.62 12.60 14.90
N ALA A 798 3.04 11.72 14.00
CA ALA A 798 3.28 10.32 14.29
C ALA A 798 4.76 10.19 14.70
N GLN A 799 5.02 9.85 15.96
CA GLN A 799 6.34 9.44 16.43
C GLN A 799 6.84 8.30 15.52
N PHE A 800 7.74 8.62 14.58
CA PHE A 800 8.46 7.60 13.84
C PHE A 800 9.54 7.03 14.76
N SER A 801 9.16 6.05 15.57
CA SER A 801 10.13 5.13 16.18
C SER A 801 10.52 4.13 15.10
N PRO A 802 11.82 3.95 14.76
CA PRO A 802 12.27 2.89 13.86
C PRO A 802 12.02 1.47 14.43
N PHE A 803 11.41 1.38 15.61
CA PHE A 803 11.09 0.14 16.32
C PHE A 803 9.61 0.00 16.69
N ASP A 804 8.74 0.96 16.34
CA ASP A 804 7.30 0.80 16.55
C ASP A 804 6.66 0.48 15.19
N PRO A 805 5.72 -0.48 15.10
CA PRO A 805 4.86 -0.55 13.92
C PRO A 805 4.18 0.81 13.73
N PRO A 806 3.89 1.23 12.48
CA PRO A 806 3.13 2.44 12.26
C PRO A 806 1.83 2.32 13.04
N MET A 807 1.73 3.05 14.15
CA MET A 807 0.51 3.08 14.93
C MET A 807 -0.62 3.40 13.94
N ALA A 808 -1.64 2.55 13.93
CA ALA A 808 -2.94 2.99 13.48
C ALA A 808 -3.28 4.20 14.36
N THR A 809 -3.01 5.40 13.85
CA THR A 809 -3.49 6.64 14.44
C THR A 809 -5.01 6.48 14.53
N GLY A 810 -5.49 6.19 15.73
CA GLY A 810 -6.79 5.60 16.01
C GLY A 810 -6.81 4.66 17.21
N LEU A 811 -5.65 4.10 17.64
CA LEU A 811 -5.51 3.40 18.91
C LEU A 811 -5.20 4.39 20.05
N VAL A 812 -6.12 5.31 20.30
CA VAL A 812 -6.29 5.87 21.65
C VAL A 812 -7.57 5.22 22.16
N ARG A 813 -7.43 4.28 23.10
CA ARG A 813 -8.50 3.97 24.04
C ARG A 813 -8.23 4.76 25.30
#